data_AF-A0A9Q9AIC5-F1
#
_entry.id   AF-A0A9Q9AIC5-F1
#
_cell.length_a   1.000
_cell.length_b   1.000
_cell.length_c   1.000
_cell.angle_alpha   90.00
_cell.angle_beta   90.00
_cell.angle_gamma   90.00
#
_symmetry.space_group_name_H-M   'P 1'
#
loop_
_entity.id
_entity.type
_entity.pdbx_description
1 polymer ?
#
loop_
_entity_poly.entity_id
_entity_poly.type
_entity_poly.pdbx_seq_one_letter_code
_entity_poly.pdbx_strand_id
1 'polypeptide(L)'
;MNDGSSSTSHLPLFRPPVSGTSSKVASRYSTPASGPSSRIKAESPMYDKRERHEYRRPSDDRSIHAAPALQRQREASNLELFFDLFVSANLTVFTNVHEVRDGDTLKQYVGFFCILWFTWYQVGLYDVRFSADSIFERAAKAIQFLVMIGFAVVGPKYSVGGEAAAESAAGGEEDPEAPTLEWYFKALTLFLMVSRLVLVLQYLQSMWLTRQHKQTILPMSLITATYFAASMIYLGLFWTFHTTADENHTYVIWYVVAILETIIATTISSIWRNISFKGTHLVQRMSLLTLIILGEGVIALASKSQRIVQSEGALRFTASTIANIVCAVLVLYFIYMIYFDGLEEDHFGTIMQQIWSILHFPLHVALVLAVEGLAQCVTWRAAVVRGNKFTKQYGTWTTGLTEEFYEEIATQVNETSQYLIYRGLLTSSTLAETLEMLRVDLSNAVNASNIISTGSEHPELARDALYWIYFTLYKTIFNIAGFDSPVQRSSLRAAMADSPSSEEDDAPVDFGSTSTFSKAIQSTSTTAGVFNLTYVYFFTSVGLVVILCMAISGMSNRRKSRFEWIKLALGSLIGLALCLLSVADLTMGGTAFVFSPWLLPTVTIGLFAVVVLQMLKEEWWKYTFRASSRRGSGDSESTKVGAAQNEDELELVERIANDHEQRTR
;
A
#
# COMPACT_ATOMS: atom_id res chain seq x y z
N MET A 1 -0.81 64.22 3.59
CA MET A 1 -1.79 63.49 2.76
C MET A 1 -1.09 63.12 1.47
N ASN A 2 -0.75 61.84 1.31
CA ASN A 2 -0.60 61.22 0.00
C ASN A 2 -0.58 59.69 0.17
N ASP A 3 -1.64 59.13 -0.41
CA ASP A 3 -2.05 57.76 -0.65
C ASP A 3 -1.00 56.64 -0.52
N GLY A 4 -1.31 55.71 0.37
CA GLY A 4 -0.82 54.34 0.32
C GLY A 4 -1.67 53.50 -0.64
N SER A 5 -1.07 53.03 -1.72
CA SER A 5 -1.64 51.98 -2.57
C SER A 5 -1.28 50.60 -1.99
N SER A 6 -2.17 50.07 -1.17
CA SER A 6 -2.19 48.63 -0.87
C SER A 6 -2.53 47.87 -2.15
N SER A 7 -1.54 47.24 -2.77
CA SER A 7 -1.76 46.27 -3.85
C SER A 7 -2.41 45.02 -3.26
N THR A 8 -3.74 45.01 -3.21
CA THR A 8 -4.51 43.78 -3.01
C THR A 8 -4.47 43.01 -4.33
N SER A 9 -3.60 42.00 -4.42
CA SER A 9 -3.57 41.08 -5.56
C SER A 9 -4.82 40.20 -5.55
N HIS A 10 -5.93 40.71 -6.08
CA HIS A 10 -7.16 39.93 -6.26
C HIS A 10 -6.89 38.75 -7.20
N LEU A 11 -7.30 37.54 -6.79
CA LEU A 11 -7.19 36.34 -7.62
C LEU A 11 -8.05 36.51 -8.89
N PRO A 12 -7.52 36.21 -10.08
CA PRO A 12 -8.30 36.32 -11.30
C PRO A 12 -9.39 35.24 -11.35
N LEU A 13 -10.55 35.58 -11.92
CA LEU A 13 -11.66 34.65 -12.12
C LEU A 13 -11.24 33.44 -12.97
N PHE A 14 -10.45 33.70 -14.02
CA PHE A 14 -9.84 32.70 -14.90
C PHE A 14 -8.39 33.07 -15.19
N ARG A 15 -7.50 32.08 -15.24
CA ARG A 15 -6.09 32.27 -15.59
C ARG A 15 -5.70 31.32 -16.72
N PRO A 16 -5.11 31.81 -17.84
CA PRO A 16 -4.69 30.93 -18.93
C PRO A 16 -3.51 30.04 -18.49
N PRO A 17 -3.47 28.77 -18.90
CA PRO A 17 -2.42 27.82 -18.52
C PRO A 17 -1.12 28.01 -19.33
N VAL A 18 -0.94 29.12 -20.04
CA VAL A 18 0.19 29.36 -20.96
C VAL A 18 1.10 30.44 -20.38
N SER A 19 2.42 30.20 -20.38
CA SER A 19 3.38 31.23 -19.93
C SER A 19 3.37 32.41 -20.91
N GLY A 20 2.91 33.58 -20.46
CA GLY A 20 2.97 34.79 -21.27
C GLY A 20 4.41 35.19 -21.57
N THR A 21 4.75 35.39 -22.84
CA THR A 21 5.95 36.11 -23.26
C THR A 21 5.83 37.57 -22.86
N SER A 22 6.17 37.87 -21.60
CA SER A 22 6.45 39.23 -21.15
C SER A 22 7.89 39.32 -20.66
N SER A 23 8.85 39.23 -21.59
CA SER A 23 10.20 39.75 -21.35
C SER A 23 10.27 41.21 -21.81
N LYS A 24 9.60 42.08 -21.07
CA LYS A 24 9.98 43.50 -20.98
C LYS A 24 10.02 43.90 -19.50
N VAL A 25 10.85 43.20 -18.74
CA VAL A 25 11.40 43.77 -17.51
C VAL A 25 12.63 44.57 -17.92
N ALA A 26 12.47 45.89 -17.94
CA ALA A 26 13.55 46.83 -18.14
C ALA A 26 14.62 46.62 -17.07
N SER A 27 15.82 46.21 -17.47
CA SER A 27 17.01 46.21 -16.63
C SER A 27 17.42 47.66 -16.34
N ARG A 28 16.85 48.28 -15.29
CA ARG A 28 17.50 49.40 -14.61
C ARG A 28 18.51 48.82 -13.63
N TYR A 29 19.74 48.62 -14.08
CA TYR A 29 20.86 48.53 -13.16
C TYR A 29 21.26 49.96 -12.77
N SER A 30 20.97 50.31 -11.53
CA SER A 30 21.55 51.43 -10.82
C SER A 30 23.05 51.16 -10.62
N THR A 31 23.89 52.02 -11.20
CA THR A 31 25.30 52.19 -10.88
C THR A 31 25.47 52.59 -9.41
N PRO A 32 26.36 51.94 -8.63
CA PRO A 32 26.87 52.54 -7.41
C PRO A 32 28.10 53.39 -7.74
N ALA A 33 28.11 54.57 -7.11
CA ALA A 33 29.16 55.56 -7.20
C ALA A 33 30.51 55.08 -6.66
N SER A 34 31.54 55.74 -7.18
CA SER A 34 32.98 55.67 -6.93
C SER A 34 33.45 55.89 -5.48
N GLY A 35 34.51 55.19 -5.08
CA GLY A 35 35.45 55.53 -3.99
C GLY A 35 36.68 54.59 -4.00
N PRO A 36 37.91 55.03 -3.59
CA PRO A 36 39.12 54.76 -4.38
C PRO A 36 40.20 53.84 -3.75
N SER A 37 41.14 53.38 -4.60
CA SER A 37 42.49 52.83 -4.31
C SER A 37 42.53 51.35 -3.84
N SER A 38 43.37 50.44 -4.34
CA SER A 38 44.77 50.54 -4.79
C SER A 38 45.16 49.35 -5.70
N ARG A 39 46.14 49.59 -6.57
CA ARG A 39 46.81 48.61 -7.46
C ARG A 39 47.63 47.58 -6.68
N ILE A 40 47.53 46.30 -7.04
CA ILE A 40 48.69 45.38 -7.16
C ILE A 40 48.45 44.43 -8.35
N LYS A 41 49.41 44.42 -9.29
CA LYS A 41 49.57 43.47 -10.39
C LYS A 41 50.06 42.12 -9.83
N ALA A 42 49.54 41.01 -10.34
CA ALA A 42 50.28 39.74 -10.36
C ALA A 42 50.01 39.01 -11.68
N GLU A 43 51.10 38.60 -12.30
CA GLU A 43 51.26 38.15 -13.67
C GLU A 43 50.66 36.76 -13.92
N SER A 44 50.15 36.58 -15.13
CA SER A 44 49.83 35.29 -15.72
C SER A 44 51.10 34.58 -16.22
N PRO A 45 51.28 33.27 -15.95
CA PRO A 45 52.07 32.41 -16.81
C PRO A 45 51.15 31.66 -17.78
N MET A 46 51.48 31.86 -19.04
CA MET A 46 51.08 31.12 -20.22
C MET A 46 51.34 29.61 -20.03
N TYR A 47 50.31 28.76 -20.19
CA TYR A 47 50.53 27.33 -20.47
C TYR A 47 49.55 26.79 -21.51
N ASP A 48 50.18 26.36 -22.60
CA ASP A 48 49.87 25.41 -23.66
C ASP A 48 48.48 25.29 -24.31
N LYS A 49 48.48 25.57 -25.61
CA LYS A 49 47.47 25.21 -26.60
C LYS A 49 47.81 23.80 -27.12
N ARG A 50 47.13 22.76 -26.65
CA ARG A 50 46.84 21.53 -27.42
C ARG A 50 45.99 20.58 -26.58
N GLU A 51 44.68 20.62 -26.81
CA GLU A 51 43.77 19.47 -26.93
C GLU A 51 42.33 20.00 -26.96
N ARG A 52 41.77 20.12 -28.17
CA ARG A 52 40.34 20.34 -28.34
C ARG A 52 39.63 19.02 -28.08
N HIS A 53 39.16 18.82 -26.85
CA HIS A 53 38.00 17.96 -26.66
C HIS A 53 36.76 18.72 -27.15
N GLU A 54 36.21 18.26 -28.27
CA GLU A 54 34.87 18.64 -28.73
C GLU A 54 33.86 18.36 -27.61
N TYR A 55 33.46 19.42 -26.89
CA TYR A 55 32.19 19.40 -26.19
C TYR A 55 31.10 19.46 -27.26
N ARG A 56 30.68 18.28 -27.74
CA ARG A 56 29.52 18.10 -28.60
C ARG A 56 28.29 18.60 -27.84
N ARG A 57 27.98 19.89 -28.01
CA ARG A 57 26.69 20.48 -27.60
C ARG A 57 25.58 19.60 -28.19
N PRO A 58 24.61 19.10 -27.39
CA PRO A 58 23.42 18.48 -27.95
C PRO A 58 22.68 19.53 -28.77
N SER A 59 22.79 19.44 -30.10
CA SER A 59 22.21 20.37 -31.05
C SER A 59 20.76 19.99 -31.35
N ASP A 60 19.88 19.99 -30.34
CA ASP A 60 18.43 19.73 -30.54
C ASP A 60 17.49 20.71 -29.79
N ASP A 61 18.01 21.66 -29.01
CA ASP A 61 17.19 22.63 -28.27
C ASP A 61 16.58 23.75 -29.14
N ARG A 62 16.92 23.83 -30.42
CA ARG A 62 16.34 24.87 -31.31
C ARG A 62 14.90 24.60 -31.74
N SER A 63 14.34 23.41 -31.45
CA SER A 63 12.95 23.07 -31.80
C SER A 63 11.93 23.37 -30.71
N ILE A 64 12.35 23.78 -29.50
CA ILE A 64 11.45 24.02 -28.35
C ILE A 64 10.91 25.46 -28.32
N HIS A 65 11.51 26.39 -29.05
CA HIS A 65 11.13 27.81 -28.99
C HIS A 65 9.97 28.24 -29.92
N ALA A 66 9.29 27.32 -30.61
CA ALA A 66 8.28 27.65 -31.62
C ALA A 66 6.80 27.48 -31.17
N ALA A 67 6.54 27.00 -29.95
CA ALA A 67 5.19 26.88 -29.41
C ALA A 67 5.16 27.46 -27.99
N PRO A 68 4.16 28.29 -27.62
CA PRO A 68 4.10 28.81 -26.27
C PRO A 68 3.84 27.65 -25.31
N ALA A 69 4.80 27.44 -24.41
CA ALA A 69 4.76 26.32 -23.49
C ALA A 69 3.62 26.53 -22.49
N LEU A 70 2.79 25.50 -22.32
CA LEU A 70 1.95 25.37 -21.12
C LEU A 70 2.84 25.57 -19.89
N GLN A 71 2.35 26.29 -18.88
CA GLN A 71 3.10 26.59 -17.66
C GLN A 71 3.32 25.28 -16.89
N ARG A 72 4.48 24.65 -17.12
CA ARG A 72 4.85 23.40 -16.44
C ARG A 72 5.36 23.72 -15.05
N GLN A 73 4.57 23.42 -14.03
CA GLN A 73 5.03 23.45 -12.65
C GLN A 73 5.86 22.19 -12.37
N ARG A 74 7.08 22.42 -11.86
CA ARG A 74 8.04 21.36 -11.53
C ARG A 74 7.76 20.72 -10.17
N GLU A 75 6.95 21.37 -9.34
CA GLU A 75 6.59 20.91 -7.99
C GLU A 75 5.07 20.83 -7.85
N ALA A 76 4.60 19.87 -7.04
CA ALA A 76 3.19 19.73 -6.69
C ALA A 76 2.70 20.92 -5.84
N SER A 77 1.49 21.39 -6.13
CA SER A 77 0.86 22.47 -5.38
C SER A 77 0.31 21.97 -4.03
N ASN A 78 0.29 22.84 -3.01
CA ASN A 78 -0.34 22.54 -1.72
C ASN A 78 -1.81 22.11 -1.86
N LEU A 79 -2.53 22.64 -2.87
CA LEU A 79 -3.93 22.28 -3.14
C LEU A 79 -4.07 20.84 -3.68
N GLU A 80 -3.09 20.39 -4.46
CA GLU A 80 -3.06 19.03 -5.01
C GLU A 80 -2.74 18.03 -3.90
N LEU A 81 -1.74 18.33 -3.07
CA LEU A 81 -1.42 17.52 -1.89
C LEU A 81 -2.61 17.45 -0.92
N PHE A 82 -3.34 18.55 -0.75
CA PHE A 82 -4.54 18.57 0.09
C PHE A 82 -5.65 17.65 -0.46
N PHE A 83 -5.79 17.53 -1.78
CA PHE A 83 -6.70 16.54 -2.39
C PHE A 83 -6.26 15.10 -2.15
N ASP A 84 -4.96 14.84 -2.22
CA ASP A 84 -4.41 13.51 -1.98
C ASP A 84 -4.69 13.04 -0.53
N LEU A 85 -4.79 13.97 0.44
CA LEU A 85 -5.21 13.64 1.82
C LEU A 85 -6.66 13.15 1.93
N PHE A 86 -7.58 13.64 1.08
CA PHE A 86 -8.97 13.14 1.08
C PHE A 86 -9.04 11.70 0.57
N VAL A 87 -8.15 11.32 -0.35
CA VAL A 87 -8.00 9.93 -0.80
C VAL A 87 -7.53 9.04 0.35
N SER A 88 -6.52 9.49 1.10
CA SER A 88 -6.04 8.80 2.31
C SER A 88 -7.17 8.60 3.32
N ALA A 89 -7.90 9.68 3.65
CA ALA A 89 -8.99 9.62 4.63
C ALA A 89 -10.11 8.65 4.22
N ASN A 90 -10.43 8.58 2.92
CA ASN A 90 -11.36 7.58 2.41
C ASN A 90 -10.87 6.16 2.66
N LEU A 91 -9.58 5.91 2.41
CA LEU A 91 -8.97 4.61 2.65
C LEU A 91 -8.97 4.25 4.14
N THR A 92 -8.65 5.19 5.04
CA THR A 92 -8.68 4.96 6.49
C THR A 92 -10.08 4.57 6.97
N VAL A 93 -11.09 5.36 6.61
CA VAL A 93 -12.47 5.14 7.06
C VAL A 93 -13.01 3.84 6.47
N PHE A 94 -12.70 3.55 5.20
CA PHE A 94 -13.11 2.31 4.57
C PHE A 94 -12.48 1.09 5.24
N THR A 95 -11.17 1.13 5.53
CA THR A 95 -10.43 0.04 6.20
C THR A 95 -10.95 -0.23 7.60
N ASN A 96 -11.35 0.81 8.33
CA ASN A 96 -11.94 0.66 9.68
C ASN A 96 -13.29 -0.05 9.66
N VAL A 97 -14.07 0.05 8.58
CA VAL A 97 -15.39 -0.58 8.46
C VAL A 97 -15.29 -1.96 7.79
N HIS A 98 -14.51 -2.06 6.72
CA HIS A 98 -14.31 -3.29 5.94
C HIS A 98 -12.92 -3.85 6.23
N GLU A 99 -12.72 -4.32 7.45
CA GLU A 99 -11.51 -5.07 7.78
C GLU A 99 -11.45 -6.33 6.92
N VAL A 100 -10.31 -6.56 6.27
CA VAL A 100 -10.12 -7.67 5.34
C VAL A 100 -10.07 -8.98 6.13
N ARG A 101 -11.21 -9.69 6.21
CA ARG A 101 -11.39 -10.94 6.94
C ARG A 101 -11.67 -12.13 6.02
N ASP A 102 -12.48 -11.90 5.00
CA ASP A 102 -12.92 -12.92 4.04
C ASP A 102 -12.65 -12.53 2.60
N GLY A 103 -12.69 -13.52 1.71
CA GLY A 103 -12.43 -13.32 0.29
C GLY A 103 -13.36 -12.29 -0.36
N ASP A 104 -14.60 -12.18 0.12
CA ASP A 104 -15.54 -11.18 -0.37
C ASP A 104 -15.23 -9.78 0.16
N THR A 105 -14.88 -9.63 1.44
CA THR A 105 -14.38 -8.36 2.00
C THR A 105 -13.09 -7.89 1.31
N LEU A 106 -12.20 -8.82 0.93
CA LEU A 106 -10.99 -8.53 0.15
C LEU A 106 -11.35 -8.00 -1.26
N LYS A 107 -12.32 -8.62 -1.94
CA LYS A 107 -12.82 -8.14 -3.25
C LYS A 107 -13.44 -6.75 -3.13
N GLN A 108 -14.24 -6.51 -2.09
CA GLN A 108 -14.84 -5.20 -1.81
C GLN A 108 -13.77 -4.14 -1.56
N TYR A 109 -12.75 -4.48 -0.77
CA TYR A 109 -11.63 -3.60 -0.47
C TYR A 109 -10.85 -3.20 -1.73
N VAL A 110 -10.44 -4.18 -2.54
CA VAL A 110 -9.74 -3.92 -3.81
C VAL A 110 -10.65 -3.14 -4.77
N GLY A 111 -11.93 -3.49 -4.85
CA GLY A 111 -12.92 -2.82 -5.69
C GLY A 111 -13.09 -1.34 -5.35
N PHE A 112 -13.31 -1.03 -4.07
CA PHE A 112 -13.43 0.37 -3.62
C PHE A 112 -12.14 1.15 -3.88
N PHE A 113 -10.97 0.55 -3.58
CA PHE A 113 -9.68 1.16 -3.89
C PHE A 113 -9.51 1.46 -5.37
N CYS A 114 -9.99 0.60 -6.28
CA CYS A 114 -9.96 0.86 -7.72
C CYS A 114 -10.74 2.13 -8.08
N ILE A 115 -11.98 2.26 -7.58
CA ILE A 115 -12.84 3.42 -7.85
C ILE A 115 -12.18 4.71 -7.35
N LEU A 116 -11.62 4.66 -6.15
CA LEU A 116 -10.91 5.76 -5.50
C LEU A 116 -9.66 6.16 -6.31
N TRP A 117 -8.80 5.19 -6.63
CA TRP A 117 -7.53 5.40 -7.34
C TRP A 117 -7.76 5.95 -8.76
N PHE A 118 -8.67 5.37 -9.53
CA PHE A 118 -8.93 5.86 -10.89
C PHE A 118 -9.53 7.26 -10.88
N THR A 119 -10.44 7.56 -9.95
CA THR A 119 -11.00 8.91 -9.82
C THR A 119 -9.91 9.92 -9.44
N TRP A 120 -9.07 9.59 -8.46
CA TRP A 120 -7.90 10.40 -8.11
C TRP A 120 -6.97 10.62 -9.31
N TYR A 121 -6.65 9.55 -10.04
CA TYR A 121 -5.75 9.59 -11.18
C TYR A 121 -6.28 10.50 -12.28
N GLN A 122 -7.56 10.43 -12.63
CA GLN A 122 -8.16 11.31 -13.64
C GLN A 122 -8.08 12.78 -13.25
N VAL A 123 -8.42 13.10 -12.00
CA VAL A 123 -8.31 14.47 -11.47
C VAL A 123 -6.84 14.91 -11.46
N GLY A 124 -5.92 14.04 -11.06
CA GLY A 124 -4.49 14.33 -11.04
C GLY A 124 -3.90 14.60 -12.42
N LEU A 125 -4.30 13.84 -13.44
CA LEU A 125 -3.86 14.06 -14.83
C LEU A 125 -4.32 15.42 -15.37
N TYR A 126 -5.49 15.92 -14.95
CA TYR A 126 -5.91 17.28 -15.30
C TYR A 126 -5.03 18.32 -14.61
N ASP A 127 -4.88 18.22 -13.29
CA ASP A 127 -4.18 19.23 -12.49
C ASP A 127 -2.76 19.47 -13.00
N VAL A 128 -2.03 18.36 -13.21
CA VAL A 128 -0.63 18.36 -13.63
C VAL A 128 -0.43 19.07 -14.97
N ARG A 129 -1.47 19.14 -15.82
CA ARG A 129 -1.39 19.73 -17.16
C ARG A 129 -1.90 21.16 -17.24
N PHE A 130 -2.99 21.46 -16.55
CA PHE A 130 -3.78 22.67 -16.79
C PHE A 130 -4.16 23.45 -15.53
N SER A 131 -3.82 22.97 -14.34
CA SER A 131 -4.09 23.69 -13.09
C SER A 131 -3.40 25.05 -13.12
N ALA A 132 -4.21 26.10 -13.13
CA ALA A 132 -3.76 27.47 -13.00
C ALA A 132 -4.61 28.13 -11.92
N ASP A 133 -3.96 28.62 -10.86
CA ASP A 133 -4.64 29.16 -9.69
C ASP A 133 -5.61 30.29 -10.09
N SER A 134 -6.90 30.02 -9.91
CA SER A 134 -8.03 30.88 -10.25
C SER A 134 -9.25 30.50 -9.40
N ILE A 135 -10.23 31.40 -9.32
CA ILE A 135 -11.44 31.18 -8.51
C ILE A 135 -12.22 29.96 -9.01
N PHE A 136 -12.34 29.80 -10.33
CA PHE A 136 -13.02 28.63 -10.90
C PHE A 136 -12.31 27.33 -10.55
N GLU A 137 -10.99 27.24 -10.69
CA GLU A 137 -10.25 26.01 -10.36
C GLU A 137 -10.41 25.65 -8.88
N ARG A 138 -10.41 26.64 -7.99
CA ARG A 138 -10.67 26.42 -6.56
C ARG A 138 -12.10 25.94 -6.29
N ALA A 139 -13.09 26.47 -6.99
CA ALA A 139 -14.48 26.03 -6.86
C ALA A 139 -14.68 24.61 -7.41
N ALA A 140 -14.10 24.29 -8.57
CA ALA A 140 -14.10 22.95 -9.14
C ALA A 140 -13.43 21.95 -8.18
N LYS A 141 -12.30 22.33 -7.58
CA LYS A 141 -11.64 21.52 -6.55
C LYS A 141 -12.48 21.33 -5.29
N ALA A 142 -13.19 22.36 -4.84
CA ALA A 142 -14.11 22.22 -3.72
C ALA A 142 -15.21 21.18 -4.01
N ILE A 143 -15.75 21.15 -5.23
CA ILE A 143 -16.71 20.12 -5.64
C ILE A 143 -16.05 18.73 -5.66
N GLN A 144 -14.79 18.60 -6.12
CA GLN A 144 -14.06 17.33 -6.07
C GLN A 144 -13.81 16.85 -4.62
N PHE A 145 -13.58 17.76 -3.66
CA PHE A 145 -13.52 17.39 -2.23
C PHE A 145 -14.87 16.85 -1.74
N LEU A 146 -15.98 17.48 -2.13
CA LEU A 146 -17.32 16.99 -1.79
C LEU A 146 -17.60 15.60 -2.38
N VAL A 147 -17.12 15.32 -3.60
CA VAL A 147 -17.20 13.98 -4.18
C VAL A 147 -16.43 12.96 -3.34
N MET A 148 -15.22 13.30 -2.89
CA MET A 148 -14.43 12.41 -2.03
C MET A 148 -15.09 12.16 -0.67
N ILE A 149 -15.76 13.15 -0.10
CA ILE A 149 -16.59 12.93 1.10
C ILE A 149 -17.79 12.03 0.77
N GLY A 150 -18.41 12.20 -0.41
CA GLY A 150 -19.46 11.31 -0.89
C GLY A 150 -19.04 9.84 -0.96
N PHE A 151 -17.82 9.56 -1.41
CA PHE A 151 -17.26 8.20 -1.40
C PHE A 151 -17.14 7.65 0.03
N ALA A 152 -16.67 8.46 0.98
CA ALA A 152 -16.53 8.04 2.38
C ALA A 152 -17.89 7.76 3.03
N VAL A 153 -18.94 8.50 2.66
CA VAL A 153 -20.32 8.28 3.15
C VAL A 153 -20.91 6.97 2.61
N VAL A 154 -20.62 6.60 1.37
CA VAL A 154 -21.10 5.34 0.77
C VAL A 154 -20.28 4.14 1.25
N GLY A 155 -19.01 4.35 1.58
CA GLY A 155 -18.05 3.32 1.97
C GLY A 155 -18.59 2.25 2.92
N PRO A 156 -19.23 2.57 4.06
CA PRO A 156 -19.72 1.59 5.03
C PRO A 156 -20.77 0.60 4.53
N LYS A 157 -21.48 0.92 3.44
CA LYS A 157 -22.53 0.08 2.84
C LYS A 157 -22.11 -0.50 1.49
N TYR A 158 -20.84 -0.41 1.15
CA TYR A 158 -20.30 -0.90 -0.10
C TYR A 158 -20.12 -2.41 -0.06
N SER A 159 -21.14 -3.16 -0.47
CA SER A 159 -21.05 -4.62 -0.63
C SER A 159 -21.13 -5.00 -2.10
N VAL A 160 -20.10 -5.66 -2.63
CA VAL A 160 -20.04 -6.14 -4.00
C VAL A 160 -19.80 -7.66 -3.97
N GLY A 161 -20.53 -8.42 -4.80
CA GLY A 161 -20.41 -9.88 -4.87
C GLY A 161 -21.60 -10.62 -4.23
N GLY A 162 -21.35 -11.84 -3.74
CA GLY A 162 -22.40 -12.75 -3.25
C GLY A 162 -23.19 -12.22 -2.05
N GLU A 163 -22.57 -11.41 -1.19
CA GLU A 163 -23.24 -10.78 -0.05
C GLU A 163 -24.28 -9.73 -0.46
N ALA A 164 -24.05 -8.99 -1.55
CA ALA A 164 -25.02 -8.02 -2.07
C ALA A 164 -26.27 -8.71 -2.63
N ALA A 165 -26.07 -9.87 -3.27
CA ALA A 165 -27.15 -10.73 -3.75
C ALA A 165 -27.89 -11.39 -2.57
N ALA A 166 -27.18 -11.84 -1.53
CA ALA A 166 -27.77 -12.40 -0.33
C ALA A 166 -28.56 -11.35 0.48
N GLU A 167 -28.08 -10.10 0.57
CA GLU A 167 -28.80 -8.99 1.21
C GLU A 167 -30.08 -8.63 0.46
N SER A 168 -30.05 -8.71 -0.88
CA SER A 168 -31.22 -8.47 -1.74
C SER A 168 -32.21 -9.63 -1.72
N ALA A 169 -31.74 -10.88 -1.55
CA ALA A 169 -32.56 -12.08 -1.48
C ALA A 169 -33.13 -12.35 -0.08
N ALA A 170 -32.50 -11.83 0.98
CA ALA A 170 -32.91 -12.07 2.37
C ALA A 170 -34.21 -11.35 2.80
N GLY A 171 -34.85 -10.59 1.89
CA GLY A 171 -36.27 -10.23 1.95
C GLY A 171 -36.78 -9.81 3.34
N GLY A 172 -36.01 -9.03 4.07
CA GLY A 172 -36.46 -8.53 5.37
C GLY A 172 -37.50 -7.45 5.20
N GLU A 173 -38.49 -7.41 6.10
CA GLU A 173 -39.36 -6.25 6.28
C GLU A 173 -38.52 -4.97 6.15
N GLU A 174 -38.72 -4.29 5.03
CA GLU A 174 -38.06 -3.05 4.70
C GLU A 174 -38.51 -2.05 5.76
N ASP A 175 -37.59 -1.54 6.57
CA ASP A 175 -37.84 -0.33 7.33
C ASP A 175 -38.13 0.77 6.31
N PRO A 176 -39.37 1.28 6.20
CA PRO A 176 -39.76 2.17 5.10
C PRO A 176 -39.00 3.50 5.10
N GLU A 177 -38.26 3.81 6.16
CA GLU A 177 -37.43 5.02 6.29
C GLU A 177 -35.94 4.78 6.01
N ALA A 178 -35.45 3.54 5.98
CA ALA A 178 -34.03 3.26 5.79
C ALA A 178 -33.65 3.21 4.29
N PRO A 179 -32.64 3.98 3.82
CA PRO A 179 -32.21 3.91 2.42
C PRO A 179 -31.67 2.51 2.08
N THR A 180 -32.21 1.90 1.03
CA THR A 180 -31.83 0.56 0.55
C THR A 180 -30.40 0.54 -0.01
N LEU A 181 -29.80 -0.65 -0.16
CA LEU A 181 -28.46 -0.81 -0.77
C LEU A 181 -28.38 -0.13 -2.16
N GLU A 182 -29.47 -0.19 -2.92
CA GLU A 182 -29.62 0.52 -4.19
C GLU A 182 -29.33 2.01 -4.08
N TRP A 183 -29.80 2.65 -3.01
CA TRP A 183 -29.64 4.07 -2.81
C TRP A 183 -28.16 4.45 -2.73
N TYR A 184 -27.37 3.69 -1.98
CA TYR A 184 -25.94 3.91 -1.84
C TYR A 184 -25.19 3.68 -3.15
N PHE A 185 -25.57 2.65 -3.93
CA PHE A 185 -25.00 2.37 -5.24
C PHE A 185 -25.34 3.46 -6.26
N LYS A 186 -26.59 3.93 -6.27
CA LYS A 186 -27.07 5.07 -7.06
C LYS A 186 -26.37 6.37 -6.65
N ALA A 187 -26.14 6.60 -5.36
CA ALA A 187 -25.38 7.75 -4.89
C ALA A 187 -23.92 7.71 -5.38
N LEU A 188 -23.27 6.55 -5.34
CA LEU A 188 -21.91 6.38 -5.86
C LEU A 188 -21.82 6.70 -7.36
N THR A 189 -22.81 6.27 -8.17
CA THR A 189 -22.83 6.59 -9.60
C THR A 189 -22.99 8.08 -9.85
N LEU A 190 -23.82 8.76 -9.05
CA LEU A 190 -23.98 10.22 -9.12
C LEU A 190 -22.70 10.95 -8.73
N PHE A 191 -21.99 10.52 -7.69
CA PHE A 191 -20.70 11.11 -7.31
C PHE A 191 -19.65 10.92 -8.41
N LEU A 192 -19.58 9.73 -9.02
CA LEU A 192 -18.73 9.47 -10.18
C LEU A 192 -19.10 10.36 -11.37
N MET A 193 -20.40 10.51 -11.67
CA MET A 193 -20.90 11.42 -12.70
C MET A 193 -20.48 12.87 -12.44
N VAL A 194 -20.73 13.39 -11.23
CA VAL A 194 -20.40 14.78 -10.86
C VAL A 194 -18.90 15.04 -11.01
N SER A 195 -18.04 14.12 -10.56
CA SER A 195 -16.58 14.25 -10.73
C SER A 195 -16.17 14.38 -12.21
N ARG A 196 -16.80 13.59 -13.10
CA ARG A 196 -16.51 13.63 -14.55
C ARG A 196 -17.08 14.89 -15.21
N LEU A 197 -18.25 15.37 -14.78
CA LEU A 197 -18.79 16.66 -15.25
C LEU A 197 -17.90 17.83 -14.85
N VAL A 198 -17.38 17.84 -13.62
CA VAL A 198 -16.43 18.87 -13.18
C VAL A 198 -15.18 18.85 -14.05
N LEU A 199 -14.64 17.67 -14.36
CA LEU A 199 -13.52 17.54 -15.30
C LEU A 199 -13.89 18.07 -16.69
N VAL A 200 -15.06 17.73 -17.23
CA VAL A 200 -15.54 18.28 -18.52
C VAL A 200 -15.51 19.81 -18.50
N LEU A 201 -16.06 20.44 -17.46
CA LEU A 201 -16.07 21.90 -17.32
C LEU A 201 -14.64 22.49 -17.26
N GLN A 202 -13.75 21.85 -16.50
CA GLN A 202 -12.34 22.21 -16.38
C GLN A 202 -11.57 22.12 -17.71
N TYR A 203 -11.75 21.04 -18.47
CA TYR A 203 -11.16 20.90 -19.80
C TYR A 203 -11.77 21.88 -20.82
N LEU A 204 -13.09 22.12 -20.77
CA LEU A 204 -13.76 23.10 -21.62
C LEU A 204 -13.24 24.52 -21.38
N GLN A 205 -13.07 24.91 -20.12
CA GLN A 205 -12.46 26.18 -19.76
C GLN A 205 -11.03 26.29 -20.28
N SER A 206 -10.21 25.27 -20.03
CA SER A 206 -8.80 25.25 -20.44
C SER A 206 -8.68 25.33 -21.97
N MET A 207 -9.57 24.62 -22.68
CA MET A 207 -9.71 24.70 -24.13
C MET A 207 -10.15 26.08 -24.59
N TRP A 208 -11.12 26.71 -23.90
CA TRP A 208 -11.59 28.07 -24.20
C TRP A 208 -10.46 29.11 -24.12
N LEU A 209 -9.68 29.07 -23.03
CA LEU A 209 -8.56 29.99 -22.81
C LEU A 209 -7.41 29.77 -23.80
N THR A 210 -7.23 28.56 -24.30
CA THR A 210 -6.18 28.20 -25.27
C THR A 210 -6.65 28.17 -26.72
N ARG A 211 -7.86 28.66 -27.05
CA ARG A 211 -8.45 28.65 -28.41
C ARG A 211 -7.55 29.19 -29.53
N GLN A 212 -6.59 30.05 -29.20
CA GLN A 212 -5.63 30.59 -30.17
C GLN A 212 -4.64 29.52 -30.68
N HIS A 213 -4.45 28.42 -29.95
CA HIS A 213 -3.53 27.33 -30.27
C HIS A 213 -4.27 26.13 -30.89
N LYS A 214 -4.53 26.19 -32.20
CA LYS A 214 -5.33 25.16 -32.91
C LYS A 214 -4.81 23.72 -32.76
N GLN A 215 -3.51 23.55 -32.48
CA GLN A 215 -2.87 22.23 -32.34
C GLN A 215 -3.20 21.50 -31.03
N THR A 216 -3.68 22.20 -29.98
CA THR A 216 -4.05 21.58 -28.68
C THR A 216 -5.55 21.33 -28.55
N ILE A 217 -6.37 21.97 -29.38
CA ILE A 217 -7.85 21.88 -29.30
C ILE A 217 -8.34 20.46 -29.59
N LEU A 218 -7.80 19.80 -30.62
CA LEU A 218 -8.23 18.45 -31.00
C LEU A 218 -8.02 17.43 -29.87
N PRO A 219 -6.80 17.23 -29.32
CA PRO A 219 -6.60 16.27 -28.23
C PRO A 219 -7.36 16.64 -26.95
N MET A 220 -7.51 17.91 -26.60
CA MET A 220 -8.32 18.32 -25.43
C MET A 220 -9.81 18.04 -25.64
N SER A 221 -10.32 18.25 -26.85
CA SER A 221 -11.71 17.94 -27.20
C SER A 221 -12.02 16.45 -27.13
N LEU A 222 -11.09 15.58 -27.57
CA LEU A 222 -11.25 14.13 -27.46
C LEU A 222 -11.30 13.68 -26.00
N ILE A 223 -10.41 14.17 -25.15
CA ILE A 223 -10.42 13.88 -23.71
C ILE A 223 -11.72 14.38 -23.05
N THR A 224 -12.15 15.59 -23.40
CA THR A 224 -13.41 16.15 -22.90
C THR A 224 -14.61 15.29 -23.30
N ALA A 225 -14.65 14.84 -24.56
CA ALA A 225 -15.70 13.96 -25.05
C ALA A 225 -15.70 12.60 -24.34
N THR A 226 -14.53 12.05 -24.01
CA THR A 226 -14.40 10.82 -23.22
C THR A 226 -14.99 10.98 -21.82
N TYR A 227 -14.65 12.04 -21.08
CA TYR A 227 -15.22 12.28 -19.75
C TYR A 227 -16.71 12.60 -19.79
N PHE A 228 -17.18 13.29 -20.83
CA PHE A 228 -18.60 13.53 -21.03
C PHE A 228 -19.36 12.22 -21.28
N ALA A 229 -18.84 11.35 -22.15
CA ALA A 229 -19.40 10.03 -22.39
C ALA A 229 -19.41 9.19 -21.11
N ALA A 230 -18.30 9.16 -20.35
CA ALA A 230 -18.22 8.46 -19.07
C ALA A 230 -19.26 9.00 -18.07
N SER A 231 -19.42 10.32 -17.98
CA SER A 231 -20.46 10.95 -17.15
C SER A 231 -21.87 10.51 -17.57
N MET A 232 -22.18 10.45 -18.86
CA MET A 232 -23.50 10.02 -19.32
C MET A 232 -23.73 8.53 -19.06
N ILE A 233 -22.69 7.70 -19.12
CA ILE A 233 -22.79 6.28 -18.74
C ILE A 233 -23.07 6.15 -17.24
N TYR A 234 -22.37 6.90 -16.37
CA TYR A 234 -22.65 6.90 -14.93
C TYR A 234 -24.06 7.40 -14.61
N LEU A 235 -24.56 8.40 -15.35
CA LEU A 235 -25.96 8.83 -15.25
C LEU A 235 -26.92 7.74 -15.72
N GLY A 236 -26.63 7.05 -16.81
CA GLY A 236 -27.43 5.91 -17.28
C GLY A 236 -27.50 4.78 -16.24
N LEU A 237 -26.40 4.53 -15.52
CA LEU A 237 -26.37 3.55 -14.44
C LEU A 237 -27.34 3.91 -13.30
N PHE A 238 -27.47 5.19 -12.95
CA PHE A 238 -28.42 5.63 -11.92
C PHE A 238 -29.85 5.15 -12.19
N TRP A 239 -30.29 5.21 -13.45
CA TRP A 239 -31.62 4.74 -13.87
C TRP A 239 -31.69 3.24 -14.09
N THR A 240 -30.55 2.57 -14.27
CA THR A 240 -30.50 1.14 -14.63
C THR A 240 -30.38 0.25 -13.39
N PHE A 241 -29.79 0.75 -12.30
CA PHE A 241 -29.69 0.01 -11.03
C PHE A 241 -31.07 -0.29 -10.45
N HIS A 242 -31.56 -1.50 -10.70
CA HIS A 242 -32.67 -2.13 -10.02
C HIS A 242 -32.17 -3.49 -9.52
N THR A 243 -32.31 -3.76 -8.23
CA THR A 243 -31.94 -5.05 -7.64
C THR A 243 -33.06 -6.04 -7.88
N THR A 244 -33.30 -6.38 -9.14
CA THR A 244 -34.06 -7.58 -9.45
C THR A 244 -33.25 -8.81 -9.04
N ALA A 245 -33.92 -9.80 -8.45
CA ALA A 245 -33.37 -10.96 -7.74
C ALA A 245 -32.43 -11.89 -8.53
N ASP A 246 -32.18 -11.64 -9.80
CA ASP A 246 -31.19 -12.37 -10.61
C ASP A 246 -29.86 -11.61 -10.64
N GLU A 247 -28.75 -12.35 -10.57
CA GLU A 247 -27.35 -11.92 -10.46
C GLU A 247 -26.96 -10.69 -11.32
N ASN A 248 -27.34 -9.49 -10.87
CA ASN A 248 -27.08 -8.25 -11.60
C ASN A 248 -25.64 -7.78 -11.35
N HIS A 249 -24.73 -8.20 -12.23
CA HIS A 249 -23.33 -7.77 -12.29
C HIS A 249 -23.16 -6.31 -12.79
N THR A 250 -24.16 -5.45 -12.63
CA THR A 250 -24.21 -4.07 -13.12
C THR A 250 -23.09 -3.19 -12.55
N TYR A 251 -22.62 -3.49 -11.33
CA TYR A 251 -21.49 -2.80 -10.69
C TYR A 251 -20.18 -2.93 -11.48
N VAL A 252 -20.03 -3.97 -12.33
CA VAL A 252 -18.82 -4.19 -13.16
C VAL A 252 -18.61 -3.03 -14.13
N ILE A 253 -19.69 -2.35 -14.53
CA ILE A 253 -19.64 -1.22 -15.46
C ILE A 253 -18.80 -0.07 -14.87
N TRP A 254 -18.78 0.14 -13.55
CA TRP A 254 -17.94 1.16 -12.92
C TRP A 254 -16.46 0.95 -13.24
N TYR A 255 -15.97 -0.27 -13.09
CA TYR A 255 -14.58 -0.61 -13.33
C TYR A 255 -14.22 -0.54 -14.81
N VAL A 256 -15.10 -1.06 -15.66
CA VAL A 256 -14.89 -1.04 -17.12
C VAL A 256 -14.80 0.39 -17.63
N VAL A 257 -15.72 1.28 -17.22
CA VAL A 257 -15.70 2.69 -17.62
C VAL A 257 -14.45 3.40 -17.08
N ALA A 258 -14.10 3.20 -15.81
CA ALA A 258 -12.91 3.80 -15.19
C ALA A 258 -11.60 3.38 -15.88
N ILE A 259 -11.47 2.11 -16.25
CA ILE A 259 -10.29 1.60 -16.97
C ILE A 259 -10.26 2.14 -18.41
N LEU A 260 -11.38 2.10 -19.12
CA LEU A 260 -11.48 2.58 -20.50
C LEU A 260 -11.19 4.09 -20.61
N GLU A 261 -11.78 4.92 -19.74
CA GLU A 261 -11.50 6.36 -19.74
C GLU A 261 -10.02 6.64 -19.47
N THR A 262 -9.40 5.85 -18.60
CA THR A 262 -7.97 5.95 -18.28
C THR A 262 -7.07 5.60 -19.45
N ILE A 263 -7.36 4.48 -20.13
CA ILE A 263 -6.62 4.04 -21.31
C ILE A 263 -6.74 5.09 -22.42
N ILE A 264 -7.94 5.59 -22.68
CA ILE A 264 -8.19 6.59 -23.73
C ILE A 264 -7.45 7.90 -23.40
N ALA A 265 -7.62 8.44 -22.19
CA ALA A 265 -6.96 9.68 -21.78
C ALA A 265 -5.43 9.59 -21.82
N THR A 266 -4.87 8.45 -21.41
CA THR A 266 -3.42 8.18 -21.44
C THR A 266 -2.90 8.00 -22.87
N THR A 267 -3.66 7.31 -23.72
CA THR A 267 -3.29 7.08 -25.13
C THR A 267 -3.28 8.39 -25.92
N ILE A 268 -4.30 9.23 -25.76
CA ILE A 268 -4.34 10.57 -26.38
C ILE A 268 -3.14 11.40 -25.91
N SER A 269 -2.80 11.34 -24.63
CA SER A 269 -1.66 12.09 -24.09
C SER A 269 -0.29 11.54 -24.56
N SER A 270 -0.24 10.29 -25.02
CA SER A 270 0.97 9.66 -25.56
C SER A 270 1.21 9.98 -27.04
N ILE A 271 0.14 10.06 -27.84
CA ILE A 271 0.21 10.34 -29.29
C ILE A 271 0.50 11.82 -29.54
N TRP A 272 -0.15 12.73 -28.82
CA TRP A 272 0.01 14.17 -29.03
C TRP A 272 1.13 14.75 -28.16
N ARG A 273 2.33 14.89 -28.75
CA ARG A 273 3.55 15.35 -28.06
C ARG A 273 3.43 16.73 -27.41
N ASN A 274 2.52 17.58 -27.89
CA ASN A 274 2.26 18.92 -27.34
C ASN A 274 1.51 18.90 -25.99
N ILE A 275 0.83 17.79 -25.64
CA ILE A 275 0.10 17.59 -24.36
C ILE A 275 0.77 16.49 -23.52
N SER A 276 2.01 16.14 -23.85
CA SER A 276 2.74 15.09 -23.12
C SER A 276 3.08 15.51 -21.69
N PHE A 277 3.04 14.55 -20.77
CA PHE A 277 3.41 14.69 -19.35
C PHE A 277 4.93 14.85 -19.10
N LYS A 278 5.72 14.97 -20.17
CA LYS A 278 7.17 15.12 -20.06
C LYS A 278 7.53 16.42 -19.36
N GLY A 279 8.24 16.32 -18.23
CA GLY A 279 8.67 17.47 -17.43
C GLY A 279 7.57 18.11 -16.58
N THR A 280 6.52 17.35 -16.23
CA THR A 280 5.53 17.72 -15.22
C THR A 280 5.79 17.01 -13.89
N HIS A 281 5.19 17.49 -12.80
CA HIS A 281 5.29 16.90 -11.46
C HIS A 281 4.46 15.60 -11.28
N LEU A 282 4.10 14.89 -12.36
CA LEU A 282 3.35 13.61 -12.28
C LEU A 282 4.11 12.54 -11.49
N VAL A 283 5.43 12.45 -11.71
CA VAL A 283 6.30 11.50 -11.00
C VAL A 283 6.26 11.79 -9.50
N GLN A 284 6.40 13.07 -9.14
CA GLN A 284 6.31 13.51 -7.75
C GLN A 284 4.97 13.16 -7.12
N ARG A 285 3.83 13.35 -7.82
CA ARG A 285 2.50 13.00 -7.27
C ARG A 285 2.32 11.51 -7.04
N MET A 286 2.82 10.67 -7.94
CA MET A 286 2.78 9.22 -7.75
C MET A 286 3.56 8.82 -6.51
N SER A 287 4.77 9.35 -6.33
CA SER A 287 5.60 9.09 -5.16
C SER A 287 5.03 9.67 -3.86
N LEU A 288 4.37 10.83 -3.92
CA LEU A 288 3.64 11.41 -2.78
C LEU A 288 2.46 10.53 -2.38
N LEU A 289 1.68 10.02 -3.34
CA LEU A 289 0.59 9.08 -3.02
C LEU A 289 1.13 7.78 -2.42
N THR A 290 2.26 7.25 -2.91
CA THR A 290 2.92 6.08 -2.28
C THR A 290 3.31 6.36 -0.82
N LEU A 291 3.85 7.56 -0.54
CA LEU A 291 4.19 7.97 0.83
C LEU A 291 2.96 8.07 1.73
N ILE A 292 1.86 8.62 1.20
CA ILE A 292 0.58 8.72 1.90
C ILE A 292 0.05 7.32 2.25
N ILE A 293 0.09 6.38 1.31
CA ILE A 293 -0.31 4.98 1.53
C ILE A 293 0.58 4.30 2.59
N LEU A 294 1.90 4.56 2.58
CA LEU A 294 2.78 4.08 3.66
C LEU A 294 2.38 4.68 5.02
N GLY A 295 1.93 5.94 5.04
CA GLY A 295 1.35 6.59 6.21
C GLY A 295 0.10 5.87 6.75
N GLU A 296 -0.81 5.44 5.87
CA GLU A 296 -1.96 4.59 6.25
C GLU A 296 -1.50 3.28 6.90
N GLY A 297 -0.42 2.69 6.42
CA GLY A 297 0.19 1.52 7.05
C GLY A 297 0.67 1.75 8.49
N VAL A 298 1.20 2.94 8.78
CA VAL A 298 1.57 3.34 10.14
C VAL A 298 0.33 3.48 11.03
N ILE A 299 -0.75 4.06 10.51
CA ILE A 299 -2.03 4.20 11.22
C ILE A 299 -2.62 2.81 11.54
N ALA A 300 -2.64 1.90 10.56
CA ALA A 300 -3.12 0.53 10.75
C ALA A 300 -2.31 -0.20 11.83
N LEU A 301 -0.97 -0.12 11.77
CA LEU A 301 -0.09 -0.72 12.78
C LEU A 301 -0.35 -0.15 14.18
N ALA A 302 -0.56 1.16 14.29
CA ALA A 302 -0.87 1.81 15.57
C ALA A 302 -2.24 1.36 16.10
N SER A 303 -3.27 1.31 15.27
CA SER A 303 -4.63 0.87 15.62
C SER A 303 -4.64 -0.58 16.12
N LYS A 304 -3.98 -1.49 15.40
CA LYS A 304 -3.86 -2.90 15.82
C LYS A 304 -3.04 -3.06 17.10
N SER A 305 -2.02 -2.23 17.31
CA SER A 305 -1.28 -2.18 18.58
C SER A 305 -2.12 -1.64 19.74
N GLN A 306 -2.98 -0.65 19.49
CA GLN A 306 -3.95 -0.15 20.48
C GLN A 306 -4.97 -1.22 20.85
N ARG A 307 -5.42 -2.05 19.90
CA ARG A 307 -6.34 -3.18 20.20
C ARG A 307 -5.76 -4.15 21.23
N ILE A 308 -4.44 -4.40 21.21
CA ILE A 308 -3.76 -5.22 22.23
C ILE A 308 -3.92 -4.58 23.62
N VAL A 309 -3.84 -3.26 23.74
CA VAL A 309 -4.02 -2.54 25.01
C VAL A 309 -5.49 -2.51 25.43
N GLN A 310 -6.41 -2.26 24.49
CA GLN A 310 -7.85 -2.20 24.72
C GLN A 310 -8.42 -3.53 25.22
N SER A 311 -7.74 -4.65 24.96
CA SER A 311 -8.10 -5.96 25.52
C SER A 311 -7.91 -6.08 27.05
N GLU A 312 -7.54 -4.99 27.75
CA GLU A 312 -7.39 -4.87 29.20
C GLU A 312 -6.68 -6.07 29.88
N GLY A 313 -5.57 -6.50 29.26
CA GLY A 313 -4.70 -7.56 29.77
C GLY A 313 -5.03 -8.96 29.29
N ALA A 314 -6.08 -9.17 28.47
CA ALA A 314 -6.34 -10.44 27.79
C ALA A 314 -5.23 -10.75 26.78
N LEU A 315 -4.85 -9.76 25.96
CA LEU A 315 -3.63 -9.76 25.16
C LEU A 315 -2.56 -8.99 25.93
N ARG A 316 -1.30 -9.47 25.88
CA ARG A 316 -0.19 -8.85 26.60
C ARG A 316 1.00 -8.64 25.67
N PHE A 317 1.71 -7.53 25.85
CA PHE A 317 3.01 -7.31 25.23
C PHE A 317 4.04 -8.28 25.81
N THR A 318 4.28 -9.35 25.08
CA THR A 318 5.37 -10.30 25.36
C THR A 318 6.57 -9.92 24.49
N ALA A 319 7.79 -10.33 24.86
CA ALA A 319 9.00 -10.06 24.09
C ALA A 319 8.86 -10.40 22.59
N SER A 320 8.20 -11.51 22.24
CA SER A 320 7.94 -11.86 20.83
C SER A 320 6.96 -10.92 20.12
N THR A 321 5.96 -10.39 20.83
CA THR A 321 4.99 -9.45 20.24
C THR A 321 5.64 -8.09 20.00
N ILE A 322 6.46 -7.63 20.95
CA ILE A 322 7.25 -6.40 20.81
C ILE A 322 8.24 -6.54 19.65
N ALA A 323 8.93 -7.68 19.54
CA ALA A 323 9.82 -7.96 18.41
C ALA A 323 9.06 -7.90 17.07
N ASN A 324 7.84 -8.44 17.00
CA ASN A 324 7.01 -8.35 15.80
C ASN A 324 6.60 -6.91 15.46
N ILE A 325 6.32 -6.06 16.45
CA ILE A 325 6.05 -4.63 16.22
C ILE A 325 7.29 -3.94 15.65
N VAL A 326 8.47 -4.22 16.21
CA VAL A 326 9.75 -3.68 15.68
C VAL A 326 9.98 -4.15 14.25
N CYS A 327 9.76 -5.44 13.96
CA CYS A 327 9.80 -5.98 12.60
C CYS A 327 8.81 -5.28 11.67
N ALA A 328 7.57 -5.00 12.11
CA ALA A 328 6.58 -4.29 11.31
C ALA A 328 7.04 -2.88 10.95
N VAL A 329 7.60 -2.13 11.90
CA VAL A 329 8.18 -0.81 11.64
C VAL A 329 9.34 -0.90 10.65
N LEU A 330 10.22 -1.90 10.80
CA LEU A 330 11.33 -2.13 9.87
C LEU A 330 10.84 -2.51 8.47
N VAL A 331 9.79 -3.32 8.34
CA VAL A 331 9.18 -3.66 7.05
C VAL A 331 8.68 -2.42 6.34
N LEU A 332 7.92 -1.54 7.03
CA LEU A 332 7.47 -0.26 6.44
C LEU A 332 8.65 0.61 6.00
N TYR A 333 9.69 0.71 6.83
CA TYR A 333 10.89 1.49 6.52
C TYR A 333 11.70 0.89 5.36
N PHE A 334 11.80 -0.43 5.26
CA PHE A 334 12.47 -1.09 4.15
C PHE A 334 11.69 -0.96 2.83
N ILE A 335 10.36 -1.04 2.86
CA ILE A 335 9.54 -0.75 1.67
C ILE A 335 9.76 0.70 1.22
N TYR A 336 9.77 1.66 2.17
CA TYR A 336 10.09 3.06 1.89
C TYR A 336 11.46 3.19 1.18
N MET A 337 12.53 2.60 1.73
CA MET A 337 13.86 2.66 1.11
C MET A 337 13.88 2.00 -0.28
N ILE A 338 13.31 0.80 -0.42
CA ILE A 338 13.27 0.08 -1.71
C ILE A 338 12.59 0.90 -2.80
N TYR A 339 11.52 1.63 -2.45
CA TYR A 339 10.80 2.48 -3.40
C TYR A 339 11.55 3.78 -3.69
N PHE A 340 11.88 4.58 -2.66
CA PHE A 340 12.44 5.92 -2.87
C PHE A 340 13.90 5.93 -3.29
N ASP A 341 14.74 5.05 -2.75
CA ASP A 341 16.15 4.98 -3.17
C ASP A 341 16.31 4.41 -4.59
N GLY A 342 15.30 3.67 -5.06
CA GLY A 342 15.24 3.14 -6.41
C GLY A 342 14.72 4.13 -7.47
N LEU A 343 14.18 5.27 -7.06
CA LEU A 343 13.62 6.28 -7.96
C LEU A 343 14.67 7.31 -8.35
N GLU A 344 15.09 7.28 -9.61
CA GLU A 344 15.84 8.40 -10.22
C GLU A 344 14.86 9.33 -10.93
N GLU A 345 14.89 10.63 -10.62
CA GLU A 345 14.06 11.66 -11.27
C GLU A 345 14.53 12.03 -12.69
N ASP A 346 15.43 11.23 -13.27
CA ASP A 346 16.03 11.50 -14.56
C ASP A 346 15.01 11.42 -15.71
N HIS A 347 15.36 12.08 -16.80
CA HIS A 347 14.43 12.49 -17.85
C HIS A 347 13.78 11.28 -18.57
N PHE A 348 12.57 10.91 -18.14
CA PHE A 348 11.77 9.86 -18.78
C PHE A 348 11.41 10.19 -20.24
N GLY A 349 11.27 9.15 -21.06
CA GLY A 349 10.62 9.25 -22.37
C GLY A 349 9.11 9.43 -22.21
N THR A 350 8.44 10.05 -23.19
CA THR A 350 7.00 10.35 -23.14
C THR A 350 6.14 9.10 -22.91
N ILE A 351 6.44 8.00 -23.59
CA ILE A 351 5.69 6.73 -23.47
C ILE A 351 6.07 5.98 -22.19
N MET A 352 7.36 5.90 -21.87
CA MET A 352 7.83 5.20 -20.68
C MET A 352 7.29 5.82 -19.39
N GLN A 353 7.14 7.14 -19.35
CA GLN A 353 6.50 7.83 -18.23
C GLN A 353 5.03 7.43 -18.04
N GLN A 354 4.30 7.13 -19.11
CA GLN A 354 2.90 6.69 -19.02
C GLN A 354 2.80 5.24 -18.54
N ILE A 355 3.64 4.35 -19.06
CA ILE A 355 3.70 2.96 -18.58
C ILE A 355 4.11 2.94 -17.10
N TRP A 356 5.11 3.75 -16.73
CA TRP A 356 5.54 3.95 -15.35
C TRP A 356 4.39 4.42 -14.45
N SER A 357 3.59 5.40 -14.92
CA SER A 357 2.42 5.92 -14.22
C SER A 357 1.33 4.85 -14.00
N ILE A 358 1.02 4.05 -15.03
CA ILE A 358 0.02 2.98 -14.92
C ILE A 358 0.52 1.85 -14.02
N LEU A 359 1.81 1.55 -14.01
CA LEU A 359 2.40 0.51 -13.15
C LEU A 359 2.30 0.84 -11.65
N HIS A 360 2.08 2.12 -11.29
CA HIS A 360 1.81 2.50 -9.90
C HIS A 360 0.45 2.01 -9.40
N PHE A 361 -0.52 1.77 -10.28
CA PHE A 361 -1.81 1.21 -9.86
C PHE A 361 -1.67 -0.16 -9.19
N PRO A 362 -1.12 -1.21 -9.85
CA PRO A 362 -0.93 -2.50 -9.20
C PRO A 362 0.07 -2.41 -8.03
N LEU A 363 1.04 -1.50 -8.07
CA LEU A 363 1.93 -1.25 -6.93
C LEU A 363 1.15 -0.76 -5.72
N HIS A 364 0.28 0.24 -5.88
CA HIS A 364 -0.48 0.80 -4.77
C HIS A 364 -1.50 -0.21 -4.24
N VAL A 365 -2.16 -0.99 -5.10
CA VAL A 365 -3.04 -2.09 -4.64
C VAL A 365 -2.25 -3.09 -3.78
N ALA A 366 -1.10 -3.55 -4.27
CA ALA A 366 -0.26 -4.46 -3.50
C ALA A 366 0.27 -3.81 -2.21
N LEU A 367 0.64 -2.53 -2.24
CA LEU A 367 1.15 -1.82 -1.09
C LEU A 367 0.10 -1.67 0.01
N VAL A 368 -1.12 -1.28 -0.34
CA VAL A 368 -2.21 -1.14 0.63
C VAL A 368 -2.52 -2.48 1.29
N LEU A 369 -2.62 -3.57 0.52
CA LEU A 369 -2.84 -4.91 1.06
C LEU A 369 -1.67 -5.39 1.93
N ALA A 370 -0.43 -5.06 1.53
CA ALA A 370 0.76 -5.42 2.29
C ALA A 370 0.78 -4.72 3.66
N VAL A 371 0.44 -3.43 3.74
CA VAL A 371 0.45 -2.70 5.00
C VAL A 371 -0.71 -3.09 5.92
N GLU A 372 -1.87 -3.43 5.38
CA GLU A 372 -3.00 -3.95 6.17
C GLU A 372 -2.68 -5.35 6.73
N GLY A 373 -2.19 -6.26 5.89
CA GLY A 373 -1.78 -7.60 6.32
C GLY A 373 -0.65 -7.56 7.36
N LEU A 374 0.29 -6.62 7.21
CA LEU A 374 1.36 -6.38 8.18
C LEU A 374 0.81 -6.06 9.58
N ALA A 375 -0.19 -5.18 9.65
CA ALA A 375 -0.81 -4.77 10.90
C ALA A 375 -1.57 -5.94 11.56
N GLN A 376 -2.31 -6.72 10.78
CA GLN A 376 -3.04 -7.89 11.28
C GLN A 376 -2.10 -9.00 11.79
N CYS A 377 -0.92 -9.16 11.20
CA CYS A 377 0.09 -10.11 11.70
C CYS A 377 0.56 -9.81 13.14
N VAL A 378 0.48 -8.55 13.58
CA VAL A 378 0.86 -8.14 14.95
C VAL A 378 -0.19 -8.61 15.97
N THR A 379 -1.47 -8.38 15.70
CA THR A 379 -2.57 -8.85 16.58
C THR A 379 -2.67 -10.37 16.56
N TRP A 380 -2.45 -11.00 15.41
CA TRP A 380 -2.35 -12.47 15.33
C TRP A 380 -1.30 -13.02 16.28
N ARG A 381 -0.09 -12.44 16.29
CA ARG A 381 0.96 -12.89 17.20
C ARG A 381 0.54 -12.77 18.66
N ALA A 382 -0.11 -11.67 19.03
CA ALA A 382 -0.61 -11.48 20.39
C ALA A 382 -1.66 -12.56 20.75
N ALA A 383 -2.58 -12.87 19.84
CA ALA A 383 -3.58 -13.93 19.99
C ALA A 383 -2.92 -15.30 20.19
N VAL A 384 -1.95 -15.67 19.34
CA VAL A 384 -1.25 -16.95 19.42
C VAL A 384 -0.46 -17.09 20.71
N VAL A 385 0.17 -16.02 21.22
CA VAL A 385 0.85 -16.05 22.52
C VAL A 385 -0.14 -16.31 23.66
N ARG A 386 -1.32 -15.69 23.63
CA ARG A 386 -2.37 -15.93 24.62
C ARG A 386 -2.95 -17.34 24.49
N GLY A 387 -3.22 -17.79 23.28
CA GLY A 387 -3.68 -19.15 22.94
C GLY A 387 -2.73 -20.22 23.46
N ASN A 388 -1.43 -20.10 23.19
CA ASN A 388 -0.42 -21.04 23.71
C ASN A 388 -0.38 -21.11 25.25
N LYS A 389 -0.58 -19.99 25.95
CA LYS A 389 -0.70 -19.99 27.42
C LYS A 389 -1.99 -20.68 27.86
N PHE A 390 -3.09 -20.44 27.15
CA PHE A 390 -4.37 -21.05 27.44
C PHE A 390 -4.36 -22.57 27.18
N THR A 391 -3.72 -23.06 26.12
CA THR A 391 -3.54 -24.51 25.87
C THR A 391 -2.73 -25.18 26.98
N LYS A 392 -1.73 -24.51 27.56
CA LYS A 392 -0.99 -25.03 28.73
C LYS A 392 -1.86 -25.07 29.99
N GLN A 393 -2.68 -24.04 30.20
CA GLN A 393 -3.64 -23.98 31.29
C GLN A 393 -4.66 -25.11 31.18
N TYR A 394 -5.22 -25.31 29.98
CA TYR A 394 -6.09 -26.44 29.66
C TYR A 394 -5.41 -27.79 29.94
N GLY A 395 -4.15 -27.97 29.55
CA GLY A 395 -3.40 -29.19 29.88
C GLY A 395 -3.32 -29.44 31.40
N THR A 396 -3.13 -28.39 32.19
CA THR A 396 -3.13 -28.48 33.66
C THR A 396 -4.49 -28.88 34.19
N TRP A 397 -5.58 -28.31 33.66
CA TRP A 397 -6.94 -28.69 34.01
C TRP A 397 -7.27 -30.14 33.66
N THR A 398 -6.83 -30.63 32.49
CA THR A 398 -7.03 -32.04 32.11
C THR A 398 -6.32 -33.01 33.04
N THR A 399 -5.11 -32.66 33.51
CA THR A 399 -4.39 -33.45 34.52
C THR A 399 -5.13 -33.41 35.86
N GLY A 400 -5.58 -32.23 36.31
CA GLY A 400 -6.33 -32.08 37.56
C GLY A 400 -7.66 -32.85 37.59
N LEU A 401 -8.36 -32.92 36.45
CA LEU A 401 -9.56 -33.77 36.28
C LEU A 401 -9.23 -35.26 36.40
N THR A 402 -8.05 -35.69 35.94
CA THR A 402 -7.59 -37.09 36.05
C THR A 402 -7.21 -37.42 37.50
N GLU A 403 -6.79 -36.42 38.27
CA GLU A 403 -6.47 -36.51 39.69
C GLU A 403 -7.68 -36.24 40.61
N GLU A 404 -8.89 -36.19 40.05
CA GLU A 404 -10.17 -35.99 40.77
C GLU A 404 -10.36 -34.62 41.46
N PHE A 405 -9.60 -33.59 41.07
CA PHE A 405 -9.74 -32.21 41.60
C PHE A 405 -10.88 -31.40 40.95
N TYR A 406 -12.07 -31.99 40.83
CA TYR A 406 -13.21 -31.44 40.08
C TYR A 406 -13.64 -30.02 40.50
N GLU A 407 -13.81 -29.76 41.80
CA GLU A 407 -14.29 -28.48 42.33
C GLU A 407 -13.29 -27.33 42.12
N GLU A 408 -11.99 -27.62 42.29
CA GLU A 408 -10.93 -26.64 42.06
C GLU A 408 -10.84 -26.28 40.57
N ILE A 409 -10.87 -27.29 39.69
CA ILE A 409 -10.84 -27.07 38.24
C ILE A 409 -12.09 -26.30 37.78
N ALA A 410 -13.28 -26.66 38.28
CA ALA A 410 -14.52 -25.94 37.98
C ALA A 410 -14.41 -24.45 38.33
N THR A 411 -13.84 -24.12 39.48
CA THR A 411 -13.64 -22.74 39.92
C THR A 411 -12.69 -21.99 39.00
N GLN A 412 -11.51 -22.58 38.70
CA GLN A 412 -10.52 -21.97 37.80
C GLN A 412 -11.05 -21.76 36.37
N VAL A 413 -11.85 -22.72 35.89
CA VAL A 413 -12.49 -22.68 34.56
C VAL A 413 -13.53 -21.56 34.53
N ASN A 414 -14.39 -21.46 35.55
CA ASN A 414 -15.40 -20.40 35.64
C ASN A 414 -14.74 -19.00 35.68
N GLU A 415 -13.73 -18.81 36.53
CA GLU A 415 -12.97 -17.55 36.61
C GLU A 415 -12.33 -17.18 35.28
N THR A 416 -11.70 -18.14 34.60
CA THR A 416 -11.06 -17.90 33.30
C THR A 416 -12.08 -17.59 32.21
N SER A 417 -13.23 -18.26 32.24
CA SER A 417 -14.33 -18.06 31.30
C SER A 417 -14.91 -16.67 31.45
N GLN A 418 -15.28 -16.27 32.67
CA GLN A 418 -15.78 -14.94 32.98
C GLN A 418 -14.78 -13.86 32.58
N TYR A 419 -13.49 -14.06 32.88
CA TYR A 419 -12.45 -13.14 32.48
C TYR A 419 -12.36 -12.98 30.96
N LEU A 420 -12.25 -14.06 30.19
CA LEU A 420 -12.09 -13.98 28.74
C LEU A 420 -13.35 -13.45 28.03
N ILE A 421 -14.54 -13.90 28.44
CA ILE A 421 -15.81 -13.44 27.86
C ILE A 421 -16.03 -11.96 28.17
N TYR A 422 -15.79 -11.51 29.40
CA TYR A 422 -15.88 -10.09 29.75
C TYR A 422 -14.94 -9.23 28.91
N ARG A 423 -13.70 -9.71 28.68
CA ARG A 423 -12.74 -9.02 27.81
C ARG A 423 -13.16 -9.03 26.34
N GLY A 424 -13.75 -10.12 25.87
CA GLY A 424 -14.37 -10.22 24.55
C GLY A 424 -15.47 -9.17 24.37
N LEU A 425 -16.35 -9.01 25.35
CA LEU A 425 -17.43 -8.02 25.33
C LEU A 425 -16.91 -6.59 25.19
N LEU A 426 -15.84 -6.24 25.91
CA LEU A 426 -15.20 -4.92 25.81
C LEU A 426 -14.60 -4.63 24.43
N THR A 427 -14.20 -5.67 23.70
CA THR A 427 -13.61 -5.56 22.35
C THR A 427 -14.60 -5.83 21.21
N SER A 428 -15.82 -6.25 21.53
CA SER A 428 -16.83 -6.60 20.54
C SER A 428 -17.24 -5.39 19.71
N SER A 429 -17.41 -5.61 18.40
CA SER A 429 -17.68 -4.53 17.43
C SER A 429 -19.10 -4.56 16.88
N THR A 430 -19.80 -5.70 16.99
CA THR A 430 -21.15 -5.88 16.46
C THR A 430 -22.11 -6.38 17.53
N LEU A 431 -23.38 -5.98 17.42
CA LEU A 431 -24.45 -6.43 18.32
C LEU A 431 -24.58 -7.96 18.35
N ALA A 432 -24.40 -8.61 17.20
CA ALA A 432 -24.49 -10.07 17.10
C ALA A 432 -23.43 -10.76 17.94
N GLU A 433 -22.19 -10.30 17.83
CA GLU A 433 -21.04 -10.80 18.58
C GLU A 433 -21.25 -10.58 20.10
N THR A 434 -21.77 -9.41 20.49
CA THR A 434 -22.12 -9.12 21.88
C THR A 434 -23.22 -10.05 22.41
N LEU A 435 -24.26 -10.31 21.60
CA LEU A 435 -25.38 -11.18 21.98
C LEU A 435 -24.94 -12.65 22.08
N GLU A 436 -24.12 -13.13 21.15
CA GLU A 436 -23.55 -14.48 21.19
C GLU A 436 -22.73 -14.68 22.48
N MET A 437 -21.84 -13.73 22.80
CA MET A 437 -21.03 -13.80 24.02
C MET A 437 -21.87 -13.75 25.31
N LEU A 438 -22.92 -12.92 25.36
CA LEU A 438 -23.76 -12.76 26.55
C LEU A 438 -24.74 -13.91 26.75
N ARG A 439 -25.46 -14.32 25.70
CA ARG A 439 -26.54 -15.31 25.80
C ARG A 439 -26.02 -16.73 25.70
N VAL A 440 -25.11 -16.99 24.76
CA VAL A 440 -24.65 -18.34 24.45
C VAL A 440 -23.40 -18.67 25.26
N ASP A 441 -22.31 -17.91 25.08
CA ASP A 441 -21.01 -18.30 25.64
C ASP A 441 -21.00 -18.23 27.17
N LEU A 442 -21.51 -17.13 27.75
CA LEU A 442 -21.47 -16.92 29.20
C LEU A 442 -22.35 -17.92 29.95
N SER A 443 -23.59 -18.12 29.50
CA SER A 443 -24.54 -19.05 30.12
C SER A 443 -24.02 -20.49 30.08
N ASN A 444 -23.53 -20.91 28.92
CA ASN A 444 -23.01 -22.26 28.74
C ASN A 444 -21.66 -22.48 29.45
N ALA A 445 -20.82 -21.45 29.60
CA ALA A 445 -19.60 -21.54 30.40
C ALA A 445 -19.88 -21.77 31.89
N VAL A 446 -20.92 -21.14 32.44
CA VAL A 446 -21.38 -21.39 33.82
C VAL A 446 -21.91 -22.81 33.95
N ASN A 447 -22.74 -23.26 33.01
CA ASN A 447 -23.27 -24.62 33.01
C ASN A 447 -22.17 -25.68 32.94
N ALA A 448 -21.21 -25.52 32.02
CA ALA A 448 -20.06 -26.42 31.92
C ALA A 448 -19.21 -26.43 33.19
N SER A 449 -19.01 -25.27 33.84
CA SER A 449 -18.30 -25.21 35.13
C SER A 449 -19.03 -25.99 36.23
N ASN A 450 -20.37 -25.92 36.27
CA ASN A 450 -21.18 -26.70 37.21
C ASN A 450 -21.05 -28.20 36.94
N ILE A 451 -21.12 -28.64 35.69
CA ILE A 451 -20.96 -30.07 35.32
C ILE A 451 -19.57 -30.59 35.70
N ILE A 452 -18.52 -29.77 35.49
CA ILE A 452 -17.16 -30.10 35.92
C ILE A 452 -17.11 -30.28 37.44
N SER A 453 -17.80 -29.43 38.22
CA SER A 453 -17.81 -29.53 39.69
C SER A 453 -18.46 -30.84 40.19
N THR A 454 -19.46 -31.35 39.48
CA THR A 454 -20.13 -32.64 39.76
C THR A 454 -19.45 -33.82 39.06
N GLY A 455 -18.23 -33.64 38.52
CA GLY A 455 -17.55 -34.63 37.70
C GLY A 455 -17.21 -35.95 38.42
N SER A 456 -17.31 -36.00 39.76
CA SER A 456 -17.21 -37.25 40.53
C SER A 456 -18.31 -38.26 40.19
N GLU A 457 -19.50 -37.78 39.77
CA GLU A 457 -20.63 -38.63 39.39
C GLU A 457 -20.56 -39.04 37.92
N HIS A 458 -20.10 -38.13 37.06
CA HIS A 458 -20.03 -38.30 35.61
C HIS A 458 -18.69 -37.79 35.03
N PRO A 459 -17.60 -38.57 35.16
CA PRO A 459 -16.26 -38.11 34.82
C PRO A 459 -16.07 -37.83 33.32
N GLU A 460 -16.72 -38.59 32.44
CA GLU A 460 -16.63 -38.37 30.99
C GLU A 460 -17.34 -37.06 30.58
N LEU A 461 -18.52 -36.77 31.15
CA LEU A 461 -19.24 -35.51 30.87
C LEU A 461 -18.45 -34.29 31.35
N ALA A 462 -17.73 -34.38 32.46
CA ALA A 462 -16.85 -33.31 32.93
C ALA A 462 -15.68 -33.06 31.96
N ARG A 463 -15.13 -34.11 31.35
CA ARG A 463 -14.07 -33.98 30.33
C ARG A 463 -14.60 -33.38 29.04
N ASP A 464 -15.78 -33.79 28.60
CA ASP A 464 -16.42 -33.25 27.40
C ASP A 464 -16.80 -31.77 27.57
N ALA A 465 -17.32 -31.39 28.75
CA ALA A 465 -17.59 -30.00 29.10
C ALA A 465 -16.33 -29.13 29.10
N LEU A 466 -15.22 -29.64 29.67
CA LEU A 466 -13.93 -28.93 29.62
C LEU A 466 -13.42 -28.79 28.18
N TYR A 467 -13.56 -29.84 27.36
CA TYR A 467 -13.15 -29.83 25.96
C TYR A 467 -13.95 -28.79 25.17
N TRP A 468 -15.27 -28.71 25.37
CA TRP A 468 -16.11 -27.68 24.75
C TRP A 468 -15.68 -26.26 25.14
N ILE A 469 -15.49 -26.00 26.45
CA ILE A 469 -15.02 -24.70 26.96
C ILE A 469 -13.71 -24.29 26.31
N TYR A 470 -12.79 -25.25 26.12
CA TYR A 470 -11.51 -24.96 25.49
C TYR A 470 -11.69 -24.34 24.10
N PHE A 471 -12.51 -24.92 23.22
CA PHE A 471 -12.72 -24.38 21.87
C PHE A 471 -13.43 -23.02 21.91
N THR A 472 -14.48 -22.89 22.73
CA THR A 472 -15.23 -21.64 22.87
C THR A 472 -14.33 -20.49 23.33
N LEU A 473 -13.55 -20.68 24.41
CA LEU A 473 -12.65 -19.64 24.91
C LEU A 473 -11.46 -19.39 23.97
N TYR A 474 -11.00 -20.41 23.24
CA TYR A 474 -9.94 -20.24 22.23
C TYR A 474 -10.43 -19.37 21.07
N LYS A 475 -11.68 -19.58 20.61
CA LYS A 475 -12.36 -18.68 19.68
C LYS A 475 -12.45 -17.26 20.25
N THR A 476 -12.89 -17.10 21.50
CA THR A 476 -12.97 -15.77 22.14
C THR A 476 -11.62 -15.04 22.13
N ILE A 477 -10.49 -15.74 22.30
CA ILE A 477 -9.16 -15.14 22.21
C ILE A 477 -8.87 -14.57 20.81
N PHE A 478 -9.32 -15.24 19.74
CA PHE A 478 -9.19 -14.73 18.37
C PHE A 478 -10.12 -13.55 18.10
N ASN A 479 -11.34 -13.58 18.62
CA ASN A 479 -12.30 -12.48 18.53
C ASN A 479 -11.77 -11.20 19.20
N ILE A 480 -11.20 -11.34 20.42
CA ILE A 480 -10.52 -10.24 21.11
C ILE A 480 -9.42 -9.61 20.22
N ALA A 481 -8.70 -10.42 19.44
CA ALA A 481 -7.67 -9.96 18.53
C ALA A 481 -8.18 -9.39 17.19
N GLY A 482 -9.48 -9.54 16.88
CA GLY A 482 -10.15 -9.00 15.70
C GLY A 482 -10.42 -9.98 14.57
N PHE A 483 -10.20 -11.28 14.80
CA PHE A 483 -10.37 -12.36 13.82
C PHE A 483 -11.74 -13.03 13.92
N ASP A 484 -12.79 -12.25 14.14
CA ASP A 484 -14.16 -12.74 14.23
C ASP A 484 -14.57 -13.42 12.92
N SER A 485 -15.24 -14.57 13.01
CA SER A 485 -15.87 -15.16 11.82
C SER A 485 -16.98 -14.23 11.31
N PRO A 486 -17.17 -14.06 9.99
CA PRO A 486 -18.22 -13.21 9.45
C PRO A 486 -19.59 -13.63 9.99
N VAL A 487 -20.22 -12.75 10.76
CA VAL A 487 -21.60 -12.95 11.22
C VAL A 487 -22.53 -12.65 10.05
N GLN A 488 -23.24 -13.67 9.56
CA GLN A 488 -24.28 -13.46 8.55
C GLN A 488 -25.48 -12.72 9.18
N ARG A 489 -26.04 -11.71 8.50
CA ARG A 489 -27.22 -10.98 9.03
C ARG A 489 -28.42 -11.89 9.32
N SER A 490 -28.51 -13.02 8.61
CA SER A 490 -29.48 -14.10 8.88
C SER A 490 -29.33 -14.69 10.28
N SER A 491 -28.09 -14.91 10.76
CA SER A 491 -27.84 -15.42 12.11
C SER A 491 -28.13 -14.38 13.19
N LEU A 492 -27.90 -13.09 12.91
CA LEU A 492 -28.26 -12.00 13.82
C LEU A 492 -29.79 -11.84 13.96
N ARG A 493 -30.55 -11.98 12.86
CA ARG A 493 -32.01 -11.95 12.90
C ARG A 493 -32.59 -13.17 13.63
N ALA A 494 -31.99 -14.34 13.42
CA ALA A 494 -32.33 -15.54 14.19
C ALA A 494 -32.05 -15.34 15.69
N ALA A 495 -30.93 -14.70 16.05
CA ALA A 495 -30.58 -14.41 17.45
C ALA A 495 -31.46 -13.33 18.12
N MET A 496 -32.11 -12.45 17.34
CA MET A 496 -33.00 -11.39 17.83
C MET A 496 -34.49 -11.72 17.74
N ALA A 497 -34.89 -12.78 17.03
CA ALA A 497 -36.29 -13.17 16.94
C ALA A 497 -36.79 -13.73 18.28
N ASP A 498 -37.88 -13.15 18.82
CA ASP A 498 -38.58 -13.60 20.03
C ASP A 498 -39.25 -14.99 19.88
N SER A 499 -39.22 -15.56 18.68
CA SER A 499 -39.60 -16.95 18.39
C SER A 499 -38.36 -17.71 17.94
N PRO A 500 -37.78 -18.58 18.79
CA PRO A 500 -36.66 -19.41 18.39
C PRO A 500 -37.16 -20.34 17.28
N SER A 501 -36.58 -20.27 16.10
CA SER A 501 -36.97 -21.15 14.98
C SER A 501 -36.63 -22.63 15.20
N SER A 502 -36.13 -22.98 16.38
CA SER A 502 -36.03 -24.34 16.90
C SER A 502 -35.89 -24.27 18.42
N GLU A 503 -36.66 -25.08 19.16
CA GLU A 503 -36.52 -25.32 20.62
C GLU A 503 -35.10 -25.77 21.05
N GLU A 504 -34.15 -25.95 20.10
CA GLU A 504 -32.76 -26.37 20.31
C GLU A 504 -31.78 -25.23 20.67
N ASP A 505 -32.07 -23.96 20.40
CA ASP A 505 -31.07 -22.87 20.55
C ASP A 505 -31.00 -22.24 21.97
N ASP A 506 -32.05 -22.40 22.79
CA ASP A 506 -32.11 -21.94 24.19
C ASP A 506 -31.95 -23.10 25.20
N ALA A 507 -31.88 -24.35 24.71
CA ALA A 507 -31.61 -25.49 25.55
C ALA A 507 -30.16 -25.41 26.07
N PRO A 508 -29.90 -25.71 27.36
CA PRO A 508 -28.55 -25.80 27.87
C PRO A 508 -27.74 -26.74 26.97
N VAL A 509 -26.53 -26.31 26.59
CA VAL A 509 -25.68 -27.08 25.69
C VAL A 509 -25.53 -28.52 26.22
N ASP A 510 -25.91 -29.51 25.40
CA ASP A 510 -25.63 -30.91 25.68
C ASP A 510 -24.17 -31.19 25.34
N PHE A 511 -23.33 -31.28 26.38
CA PHE A 511 -21.91 -31.55 26.27
C PHE A 511 -21.58 -32.99 25.85
N GLY A 512 -22.51 -33.93 26.05
CA GLY A 512 -22.34 -35.32 25.61
C GLY A 512 -22.64 -35.52 24.11
N SER A 513 -23.17 -34.51 23.44
CA SER A 513 -23.51 -34.57 22.02
C SER A 513 -22.33 -34.28 21.11
N THR A 514 -22.05 -35.21 20.20
CA THR A 514 -21.04 -35.05 19.14
C THR A 514 -21.32 -33.86 18.21
N SER A 515 -22.58 -33.44 18.05
CA SER A 515 -22.94 -32.32 17.18
C SER A 515 -22.61 -30.96 17.81
N THR A 516 -22.79 -30.81 19.12
CA THR A 516 -22.34 -29.63 19.87
C THR A 516 -20.83 -29.48 19.75
N PHE A 517 -20.15 -30.61 19.89
CA PHE A 517 -18.71 -30.66 19.83
C PHE A 517 -18.15 -30.23 18.47
N SER A 518 -18.71 -30.80 17.39
CA SER A 518 -18.30 -30.47 16.03
C SER A 518 -18.57 -29.01 15.69
N LYS A 519 -19.68 -28.43 16.17
CA LYS A 519 -19.99 -26.99 16.03
C LYS A 519 -18.93 -26.10 16.69
N ALA A 520 -18.50 -26.42 17.92
CA ALA A 520 -17.49 -25.63 18.63
C ALA A 520 -16.11 -25.67 17.94
N ILE A 521 -15.68 -26.86 17.47
CA ILE A 521 -14.44 -26.98 16.69
C ILE A 521 -14.56 -26.21 15.39
N GLN A 522 -15.66 -26.41 14.65
CA GLN A 522 -15.85 -25.80 13.34
C GLN A 522 -15.88 -24.28 13.44
N SER A 523 -16.53 -23.72 14.46
CA SER A 523 -16.54 -22.28 14.71
C SER A 523 -15.12 -21.76 15.01
N THR A 524 -14.36 -22.48 15.83
CA THR A 524 -12.97 -22.13 16.16
C THR A 524 -12.05 -22.21 14.94
N SER A 525 -12.18 -23.27 14.14
CA SER A 525 -11.35 -23.46 12.94
C SER A 525 -11.69 -22.45 11.85
N THR A 526 -12.95 -22.07 11.72
CA THR A 526 -13.39 -21.00 10.81
C THR A 526 -12.80 -19.66 11.23
N THR A 527 -12.89 -19.33 12.52
CA THR A 527 -12.32 -18.11 13.12
C THR A 527 -10.79 -18.07 12.94
N ALA A 528 -10.10 -19.18 13.18
CA ALA A 528 -8.66 -19.28 12.91
C ALA A 528 -8.32 -19.20 11.40
N GLY A 529 -9.22 -19.70 10.55
CA GLY A 529 -9.11 -19.68 9.10
C GLY A 529 -9.17 -18.28 8.48
N VAL A 530 -9.79 -17.30 9.16
CA VAL A 530 -9.77 -15.87 8.76
C VAL A 530 -8.33 -15.37 8.59
N PHE A 531 -7.41 -15.80 9.46
CA PHE A 531 -6.00 -15.41 9.34
C PHE A 531 -5.28 -16.09 8.17
N ASN A 532 -5.77 -17.23 7.67
CA ASN A 532 -5.18 -17.87 6.50
C ASN A 532 -5.26 -16.95 5.28
N LEU A 533 -6.43 -16.34 5.04
CA LEU A 533 -6.58 -15.36 3.97
C LEU A 533 -5.56 -14.21 4.14
N THR A 534 -5.41 -13.72 5.37
CA THR A 534 -4.42 -12.70 5.75
C THR A 534 -3.01 -13.10 5.41
N TYR A 535 -2.62 -14.32 5.78
CA TYR A 535 -1.32 -14.89 5.45
C TYR A 535 -1.09 -14.91 3.94
N VAL A 536 -2.04 -15.44 3.16
CA VAL A 536 -1.92 -15.59 1.72
C VAL A 536 -1.79 -14.23 1.02
N TYR A 537 -2.68 -13.27 1.31
CA TYR A 537 -2.61 -11.97 0.64
C TYR A 537 -1.43 -11.15 1.13
N PHE A 538 -1.01 -11.25 2.40
CA PHE A 538 0.14 -10.52 2.93
C PHE A 538 1.45 -10.91 2.24
N PHE A 539 1.77 -12.21 2.15
CA PHE A 539 3.00 -12.66 1.49
C PHE A 539 2.99 -12.38 -0.01
N THR A 540 1.84 -12.57 -0.66
CA THR A 540 1.68 -12.26 -2.08
C THR A 540 1.85 -10.76 -2.36
N SER A 541 1.24 -9.91 -1.55
CA SER A 541 1.27 -8.46 -1.74
C SER A 541 2.66 -7.86 -1.45
N VAL A 542 3.34 -8.26 -0.36
CA VAL A 542 4.70 -7.80 -0.08
C VAL A 542 5.68 -8.22 -1.18
N GLY A 543 5.59 -9.46 -1.66
CA GLY A 543 6.44 -9.93 -2.76
C GLY A 543 6.18 -9.17 -4.06
N LEU A 544 4.90 -8.88 -4.37
CA LEU A 544 4.51 -8.05 -5.51
C LEU A 544 5.02 -6.60 -5.38
N VAL A 545 4.96 -6.00 -4.20
CA VAL A 545 5.53 -4.66 -3.94
C VAL A 545 7.02 -4.65 -4.31
N VAL A 546 7.80 -5.64 -3.86
CA VAL A 546 9.23 -5.73 -4.20
C VAL A 546 9.44 -5.87 -5.70
N ILE A 547 8.72 -6.79 -6.37
CA ILE A 547 8.84 -7.02 -7.81
C ILE A 547 8.49 -5.75 -8.60
N LEU A 548 7.41 -5.07 -8.22
CA LEU A 548 6.94 -3.85 -8.88
C LEU A 548 7.89 -2.68 -8.63
N CYS A 549 8.44 -2.53 -7.42
CA CYS A 549 9.49 -1.54 -7.15
C CYS A 549 10.75 -1.79 -8.01
N MET A 550 11.18 -3.05 -8.17
CA MET A 550 12.30 -3.38 -9.06
C MET A 550 11.99 -3.08 -10.52
N ALA A 551 10.75 -3.33 -10.97
CA ALA A 551 10.31 -2.99 -12.32
C ALA A 551 10.31 -1.47 -12.55
N ILE A 552 9.77 -0.70 -11.60
CA ILE A 552 9.68 0.76 -11.64
C ILE A 552 11.07 1.40 -11.62
N SER A 553 11.93 0.99 -10.69
CA SER A 553 13.34 1.42 -10.63
C SER A 553 14.08 1.05 -11.92
N GLY A 554 13.79 -0.14 -12.44
CA GLY A 554 14.32 -0.59 -13.72
C GLY A 554 13.86 0.24 -14.92
N MET A 555 12.69 0.87 -14.88
CA MET A 555 12.22 1.73 -15.97
C MET A 555 12.77 3.16 -15.87
N SER A 556 13.17 3.58 -14.68
CA SER A 556 13.69 4.92 -14.40
C SER A 556 15.08 5.14 -15.00
N ASN A 557 16.01 4.19 -14.83
CA ASN A 557 17.38 4.37 -15.31
C ASN A 557 17.58 3.85 -16.76
N ARG A 558 17.99 4.74 -17.68
CA ARG A 558 18.14 4.44 -19.13
C ARG A 558 19.45 3.75 -19.50
N ARG A 559 20.52 3.93 -18.72
CA ARG A 559 21.85 3.37 -19.03
C ARG A 559 22.30 2.48 -17.90
N LYS A 560 21.80 1.24 -17.91
CA LYS A 560 22.14 0.29 -16.88
C LYS A 560 23.42 -0.47 -17.18
N SER A 561 24.25 -0.57 -16.16
CA SER A 561 25.36 -1.52 -16.17
C SER A 561 24.86 -2.95 -16.01
N ARG A 562 25.68 -3.93 -16.42
CA ARG A 562 25.37 -5.36 -16.20
C ARG A 562 25.15 -5.67 -14.71
N PHE A 563 25.82 -4.93 -13.82
CA PHE A 563 25.69 -5.12 -12.38
C PHE A 563 24.33 -4.66 -11.86
N GLU A 564 23.81 -3.53 -12.34
CA GLU A 564 22.47 -3.04 -11.98
C GLU A 564 21.36 -3.99 -12.46
N TRP A 565 21.52 -4.59 -13.65
CA TRP A 565 20.60 -5.63 -14.11
C TRP A 565 20.60 -6.86 -13.19
N ILE A 566 21.77 -7.30 -12.73
CA ILE A 566 21.88 -8.42 -11.78
C ILE A 566 21.20 -8.06 -10.46
N LYS A 567 21.38 -6.83 -9.96
CA LYS A 567 20.71 -6.37 -8.75
C LYS A 567 19.20 -6.43 -8.88
N LEU A 568 18.65 -5.84 -9.95
CA LEU A 568 17.21 -5.85 -10.19
C LEU A 568 16.67 -7.28 -10.30
N ALA A 569 17.39 -8.18 -10.98
CA ALA A 569 16.99 -9.57 -11.12
C ALA A 569 16.99 -10.31 -9.76
N LEU A 570 18.02 -10.14 -8.95
CA LEU A 570 18.13 -10.79 -7.64
C LEU A 570 17.13 -10.20 -6.62
N GLY A 571 16.85 -8.89 -6.68
CA GLY A 571 15.76 -8.27 -5.91
C GLY A 571 14.40 -8.85 -6.29
N SER A 572 14.11 -8.98 -7.59
CA SER A 572 12.87 -9.61 -8.07
C SER A 572 12.78 -11.09 -7.70
N LEU A 573 13.89 -11.81 -7.64
CA LEU A 573 13.93 -13.20 -7.18
C LEU A 573 13.54 -13.31 -5.70
N ILE A 574 14.03 -12.39 -4.85
CA ILE A 574 13.62 -12.34 -3.43
C ILE A 574 12.13 -12.01 -3.31
N GLY A 575 11.63 -11.04 -4.10
CA GLY A 575 10.20 -10.75 -4.16
C GLY A 575 9.36 -11.96 -4.58
N LEU A 576 9.81 -12.72 -5.57
CA LEU A 576 9.16 -13.96 -5.99
C LEU A 576 9.20 -15.03 -4.89
N ALA A 577 10.32 -15.17 -4.18
CA ALA A 577 10.42 -16.09 -3.04
C ALA A 577 9.41 -15.72 -1.94
N LEU A 578 9.25 -14.43 -1.64
CA LEU A 578 8.23 -13.95 -0.69
C LEU A 578 6.81 -14.26 -1.16
N CYS A 579 6.49 -14.11 -2.45
CA CYS A 579 5.20 -14.52 -2.99
C CYS A 579 4.97 -16.03 -2.81
N LEU A 580 5.99 -16.86 -3.07
CA LEU A 580 5.89 -18.32 -2.96
C LEU A 580 5.70 -18.81 -1.52
N LEU A 581 6.05 -18.00 -0.50
CA LEU A 581 5.73 -18.34 0.90
C LEU A 581 4.22 -18.43 1.15
N SER A 582 3.37 -17.78 0.33
CA SER A 582 1.90 -17.92 0.44
C SER A 582 1.44 -19.37 0.25
N VAL A 583 2.15 -20.16 -0.57
CA VAL A 583 1.83 -21.57 -0.85
C VAL A 583 2.09 -22.47 0.35
N ALA A 584 2.93 -22.03 1.30
CA ALA A 584 3.24 -22.81 2.49
C ALA A 584 1.99 -23.12 3.32
N ASP A 585 0.95 -22.28 3.24
CA ASP A 585 -0.33 -22.50 3.92
C ASP A 585 -0.98 -23.86 3.58
N LEU A 586 -0.76 -24.38 2.37
CA LEU A 586 -1.25 -25.69 1.94
C LEU A 586 -0.53 -26.87 2.62
N THR A 587 0.46 -26.61 3.46
CA THR A 587 1.31 -27.63 4.09
C THR A 587 1.21 -27.59 5.61
N MET A 588 1.35 -28.76 6.26
CA MET A 588 1.43 -28.81 7.74
C MET A 588 2.62 -28.04 8.32
N GLY A 589 3.70 -27.85 7.53
CA GLY A 589 4.82 -27.00 7.93
C GLY A 589 4.45 -25.52 7.95
N GLY A 590 3.61 -25.08 7.02
CA GLY A 590 3.12 -23.70 6.96
C GLY A 590 2.17 -23.35 8.09
N THR A 591 1.30 -24.26 8.50
CA THR A 591 0.46 -24.02 9.70
C THR A 591 1.33 -23.83 10.94
N ALA A 592 2.35 -24.66 11.15
CA ALA A 592 3.30 -24.47 12.24
C ALA A 592 4.05 -23.12 12.13
N PHE A 593 4.37 -22.68 10.91
CA PHE A 593 5.00 -21.38 10.65
C PHE A 593 4.06 -20.20 10.97
N VAL A 594 2.77 -20.29 10.64
CA VAL A 594 1.74 -19.29 10.94
C VAL A 594 1.60 -19.01 12.44
N PHE A 595 1.70 -20.05 13.27
CA PHE A 595 1.66 -19.92 14.74
C PHE A 595 3.03 -19.57 15.35
N SER A 596 4.09 -19.52 14.53
CA SER A 596 5.45 -19.24 14.99
C SER A 596 5.71 -17.74 15.20
N PRO A 597 6.76 -17.35 15.95
CA PRO A 597 7.20 -15.97 16.03
C PRO A 597 7.94 -15.47 14.78
N TRP A 598 8.19 -16.34 13.78
CA TRP A 598 9.07 -16.03 12.65
C TRP A 598 8.37 -15.34 11.47
N LEU A 599 7.05 -15.18 11.51
CA LEU A 599 6.26 -14.67 10.38
C LEU A 599 6.71 -13.28 9.88
N LEU A 600 6.87 -12.30 10.78
CA LEU A 600 7.37 -10.96 10.40
C LEU A 600 8.89 -10.87 10.28
N PRO A 601 9.69 -11.53 11.15
CA PRO A 601 11.14 -11.59 10.97
C PRO A 601 11.59 -12.11 9.61
N THR A 602 10.95 -13.13 9.02
CA THR A 602 11.32 -13.64 7.69
C THR A 602 11.15 -12.60 6.60
N VAL A 603 10.03 -11.88 6.59
CA VAL A 603 9.78 -10.78 5.66
C VAL A 603 10.79 -9.66 5.86
N THR A 604 11.06 -9.30 7.13
CA THR A 604 12.04 -8.26 7.49
C THR A 604 13.43 -8.61 6.96
N ILE A 605 13.88 -9.86 7.12
CA ILE A 605 15.18 -10.34 6.61
C ILE A 605 15.20 -10.32 5.09
N GLY A 606 14.12 -10.76 4.43
CA GLY A 606 14.00 -10.72 2.98
C GLY A 606 14.11 -9.30 2.42
N LEU A 607 13.37 -8.35 2.97
CA LEU A 607 13.43 -6.95 2.58
C LEU A 607 14.79 -6.31 2.92
N PHE A 608 15.37 -6.63 4.07
CA PHE A 608 16.71 -6.17 4.43
C PHE A 608 17.76 -6.63 3.40
N ALA A 609 17.69 -7.89 2.95
CA ALA A 609 18.59 -8.40 1.92
C ALA A 609 18.44 -7.61 0.60
N VAL A 610 17.22 -7.25 0.21
CA VAL A 610 16.94 -6.41 -0.96
C VAL A 610 17.55 -5.01 -0.80
N VAL A 611 17.37 -4.36 0.35
CA VAL A 611 17.95 -3.05 0.66
C VAL A 611 19.47 -3.09 0.60
N VAL A 612 20.10 -4.06 1.27
CA VAL A 612 21.57 -4.22 1.26
C VAL A 612 22.08 -4.39 -0.16
N LEU A 613 21.39 -5.18 -0.97
CA LEU A 613 21.75 -5.43 -2.36
C LEU A 613 21.66 -4.15 -3.21
N GLN A 614 20.66 -3.30 -3.00
CA GLN A 614 20.57 -2.00 -3.67
C GLN A 614 21.73 -1.08 -3.28
N MET A 615 22.10 -1.05 -1.99
CA MET A 615 23.17 -0.20 -1.44
C MET A 615 24.60 -0.55 -1.92
N LEU A 616 24.83 -1.75 -2.45
CA LEU A 616 26.16 -2.17 -2.93
C LEU A 616 26.65 -1.32 -4.12
N LYS A 617 27.68 -0.48 -3.94
CA LYS A 617 28.26 0.31 -5.04
C LYS A 617 29.03 -0.56 -6.03
N GLU A 618 29.00 -0.18 -7.32
CA GLU A 618 29.73 -0.89 -8.40
C GLU A 618 31.24 -1.01 -8.15
N GLU A 619 31.83 -0.04 -7.46
CA GLU A 619 33.27 -0.02 -7.19
C GLU A 619 33.70 -1.23 -6.36
N TRP A 620 32.86 -1.67 -5.42
CA TRP A 620 33.15 -2.81 -4.54
C TRP A 620 33.25 -4.13 -5.31
N TRP A 621 32.43 -4.30 -6.36
CA TRP A 621 32.44 -5.45 -7.26
C TRP A 621 33.71 -5.52 -8.13
N LYS A 622 34.19 -4.35 -8.58
CA LYS A 622 35.41 -4.26 -9.39
C LYS A 622 36.65 -4.70 -8.60
N TYR A 623 36.69 -4.46 -7.28
CA TYR A 623 37.78 -4.90 -6.41
C TYR A 623 37.73 -6.41 -6.10
N THR A 624 36.55 -6.97 -5.86
CA THR A 624 36.39 -8.39 -5.48
C THR A 624 36.65 -9.36 -6.64
N PHE A 625 36.19 -9.04 -7.86
CA PHE A 625 36.39 -9.93 -9.02
C PHE A 625 37.73 -9.74 -9.75
N ARG A 626 38.39 -8.57 -9.67
CA ARG A 626 39.80 -8.46 -10.13
C ARG A 626 40.78 -9.22 -9.23
N ALA A 627 40.45 -9.41 -7.95
CA ALA A 627 41.27 -10.19 -7.04
C ALA A 627 41.24 -11.70 -7.36
N SER A 628 40.14 -12.23 -7.92
CA SER A 628 40.06 -13.65 -8.32
C SER A 628 40.69 -13.92 -9.69
N SER A 629 40.61 -12.97 -10.63
CA SER A 629 41.22 -13.12 -11.96
C SER A 629 42.77 -13.08 -11.95
N ARG A 630 43.40 -12.49 -10.93
CA ARG A 630 44.87 -12.50 -10.79
C ARG A 630 45.42 -13.75 -10.10
N ARG A 631 44.58 -14.62 -9.54
CA ARG A 631 45.03 -15.84 -8.83
C ARG A 631 45.00 -17.11 -9.68
N GLY A 632 44.53 -17.04 -10.92
CA GLY A 632 44.42 -18.18 -11.86
C GLY A 632 45.23 -18.07 -13.16
N SER A 633 46.07 -17.04 -13.30
CA SER A 633 46.89 -16.79 -14.50
C SER A 633 48.32 -16.36 -14.12
N GLY A 634 48.88 -17.00 -13.07
CA GLY A 634 50.17 -16.63 -12.48
C GLY A 634 51.36 -17.53 -12.83
N ASP A 635 51.18 -18.61 -13.61
CA ASP A 635 52.19 -19.68 -13.73
C ASP A 635 52.72 -19.96 -15.15
N SER A 636 52.64 -19.04 -16.12
CA SER A 636 53.35 -19.27 -17.40
C SER A 636 53.99 -18.06 -18.08
N GLU A 637 54.11 -16.92 -17.41
CA GLU A 637 54.65 -15.69 -18.03
C GLU A 637 55.81 -15.03 -17.26
N SER A 638 56.32 -15.66 -16.20
CA SER A 638 57.47 -15.11 -15.43
C SER A 638 58.84 -15.56 -15.95
N THR A 639 58.93 -16.52 -16.89
CA THR A 639 60.22 -17.07 -17.35
C THR A 639 60.80 -16.39 -18.60
N LYS A 640 60.11 -15.43 -19.22
CA LYS A 640 60.61 -14.75 -20.45
C LYS A 640 60.98 -13.28 -20.30
N VAL A 641 60.63 -12.63 -19.19
CA VAL A 641 60.96 -11.21 -18.95
C VAL A 641 62.27 -11.05 -18.16
N GLY A 642 62.64 -12.04 -17.34
CA GLY A 642 63.88 -12.00 -16.55
C GLY A 642 65.18 -12.31 -17.31
N ALA A 643 65.11 -12.78 -18.55
CA ALA A 643 66.30 -13.07 -19.36
C ALA A 643 66.77 -11.86 -20.20
N ALA A 644 65.85 -10.98 -20.62
CA ALA A 644 66.20 -9.80 -21.42
C ALA A 644 66.71 -8.63 -20.57
N GLN A 645 66.30 -8.51 -19.31
CA GLN A 645 66.76 -7.44 -18.42
C GLN A 645 68.18 -7.63 -17.88
N ASN A 646 68.69 -8.87 -17.84
CA ASN A 646 70.03 -9.15 -17.36
C ASN A 646 71.13 -8.93 -18.42
N GLU A 647 70.80 -9.02 -19.72
CA GLU A 647 71.78 -8.72 -20.79
C GLU A 647 72.04 -7.21 -20.93
N ASP A 648 71.00 -6.37 -20.78
CA ASP A 648 71.13 -4.91 -20.85
C ASP A 648 71.88 -4.32 -19.63
N GLU A 649 71.74 -4.90 -18.43
CA GLU A 649 72.50 -4.46 -17.25
C GLU A 649 73.98 -4.87 -17.31
N LEU A 650 74.30 -6.03 -17.90
CA LEU A 650 75.69 -6.46 -18.11
C LEU A 650 76.42 -5.59 -19.15
N GLU A 651 75.76 -5.22 -20.25
CA GLU A 651 76.33 -4.29 -21.24
C GLU A 651 76.55 -2.89 -20.67
N LEU A 652 75.67 -2.41 -19.79
CA LEU A 652 75.82 -1.08 -19.18
C LEU A 652 76.99 -1.03 -18.19
N VAL A 653 77.18 -2.10 -17.40
CA VAL A 653 78.29 -2.21 -16.45
C VAL A 653 79.63 -2.34 -17.19
N GLU A 654 79.69 -3.10 -18.29
CA GLU A 654 80.91 -3.23 -19.10
C GLU A 654 81.29 -1.92 -19.80
N ARG A 655 80.30 -1.11 -20.24
CA ARG A 655 80.56 0.23 -20.79
C ARG A 655 81.05 1.23 -19.74
N ILE A 656 80.54 1.17 -18.51
CA ILE A 656 80.99 2.05 -17.41
C ILE A 656 82.40 1.66 -16.95
N ALA A 657 82.74 0.36 -16.92
CA ALA A 657 84.08 -0.10 -16.60
C ALA A 657 85.13 0.34 -17.64
N ASN A 658 84.80 0.27 -18.94
CA ASN A 658 85.70 0.68 -20.02
C ASN A 658 85.89 2.22 -20.09
N ASP A 659 84.88 3.03 -19.76
CA ASP A 659 85.02 4.50 -19.72
C ASP A 659 85.85 4.98 -18.52
N HIS A 660 85.92 4.18 -17.45
CA HIS A 660 86.75 4.48 -16.27
C HIS A 660 88.23 4.11 -16.47
N GLU A 661 88.53 3.07 -17.27
CA GLU A 661 89.90 2.67 -17.63
C GLU A 661 90.52 3.62 -18.67
N GLN A 662 89.73 4.20 -19.58
CA GLN A 662 90.20 5.23 -20.53
C GLN A 662 90.45 6.61 -19.92
N ARG A 663 89.90 6.90 -18.74
CA ARG A 663 90.14 8.16 -18.01
C ARG A 663 91.27 8.09 -16.99
N THR A 664 91.85 6.90 -16.78
CA THR A 664 92.96 6.65 -15.84
C THR A 664 94.24 6.18 -16.52
N ARG A 665 94.31 6.25 -17.86
CA ARG A 665 95.53 6.26 -18.68
C ARG A 665 95.59 7.56 -19.46
#